data_AF-A0A8H8RH68-F1
#
_entry.id   AF-A0A8H8RH68-F1
#
_cell.length_a   1.000
_cell.length_b   1.000
_cell.length_c   1.000
_cell.angle_alpha   90.00
_cell.angle_beta   90.00
_cell.angle_gamma   90.00
#
_symmetry.space_group_name_H-M   'P 1'
#
loop_
_entity.id
_entity.type
_entity.pdbx_description
1 polymer ?
#
loop_
_entity_poly.entity_id
_entity_poly.type
_entity_poly.pdbx_seq_one_letter_code
_entity_poly.pdbx_strand_id
1 'polypeptide(L)'
;MVKNNPTSLRGSVSTSSLQEQAARQRIAALEEQVASLTAKKQSSSPHPPPPGEHLPMPSQSYCAASPLGPPPHPSAYLPIREPTEKGRMSYDRADGRAGLTDPPILGATRLNGKESNDNNVSPENEQLSLFEQYNESAKRFRETMRERAEMIQLQPPSSSITKGLFRVDNTLKIPEAYTQPFCDFLTDNPTVFHAVSHFEAKLENAGFKKLSERSSWNEQVKKGGKYFVTRNGSSLIAFTVGGGYKSGNGVAMIAGHVDALTARLKPVSNKKTSAGYVQLGVAPYAGALNNTWWDRDLGIGGRVLVKDPKTGKITTKLVKLGWPIARIPTLAPHFGLGMFGQNNAETQAVPVIGLDNSDIHSADEAFKNLTLGGEGTFAATQPPKLVRAIAGELSIQDYSSIVNWELELYDTQPAQVGGLDKEFIFAGRIDDKLCSWSAIEALLASSTASASAEDGIVKLVGVFDDEEIGSQLRQGAKGNFLPSTIERITESLSSNGTSANILSQTYASSFLVSADVTHAVNPNFLGSYLEGHSPRLNIGLVVSADSNGHMTTDSVSTAVLTRVAEKTDNRLQLFMIRNDSRSGGTVGPMLSSAMGVRAIDAGIPQLSMHSIRATTGSLDPGLGVKIFKGFLDTFESVDGEFE
;
A
#
# COMPACT_ATOMS: atom_id res chain seq x y z
N MET A 1 58.98 29.07 3.49
CA MET A 1 59.97 29.04 2.39
C MET A 1 59.88 27.68 1.70
N VAL A 2 59.21 27.63 0.54
CA VAL A 2 59.78 27.28 -0.79
C VAL A 2 60.11 25.77 -0.94
N LYS A 3 59.15 25.00 -1.47
CA LYS A 3 59.06 24.41 -2.85
C LYS A 3 59.86 23.12 -3.05
N ASN A 4 59.18 22.05 -3.44
CA ASN A 4 59.24 21.54 -4.82
C ASN A 4 58.18 20.45 -5.09
N ASN A 5 57.48 20.65 -6.21
CA ASN A 5 56.68 19.66 -6.94
C ASN A 5 57.62 18.79 -7.79
N PRO A 6 57.21 17.58 -8.22
CA PRO A 6 56.73 17.51 -9.60
C PRO A 6 55.51 16.61 -9.83
N THR A 7 54.73 17.06 -10.79
CA THR A 7 53.63 16.42 -11.50
C THR A 7 53.98 15.08 -12.16
N SER A 8 53.07 14.10 -12.13
CA SER A 8 52.92 13.11 -13.21
C SER A 8 51.46 12.79 -13.48
N LEU A 9 51.11 12.84 -14.76
CA LEU A 9 49.80 12.61 -15.37
C LEU A 9 49.12 11.31 -14.96
N ARG A 10 47.82 11.37 -14.61
CA ARG A 10 46.86 10.29 -14.85
C ARG A 10 45.62 10.87 -15.48
N GLY A 11 45.41 10.51 -16.75
CA GLY A 11 44.24 10.89 -17.53
C GLY A 11 42.96 10.34 -16.93
N SER A 12 41.93 11.19 -16.94
CA SER A 12 40.54 10.82 -16.66
C SER A 12 40.04 9.91 -17.79
N VAL A 13 39.92 8.61 -17.51
CA VAL A 13 39.13 7.72 -18.36
C VAL A 13 37.66 7.94 -18.01
N SER A 14 36.91 8.54 -18.93
CA SER A 14 35.47 8.68 -18.85
C SER A 14 34.80 7.31 -18.68
N THR A 15 33.87 7.21 -17.73
CA THR A 15 33.00 6.05 -17.48
C THR A 15 32.19 5.63 -18.71
N SER A 16 32.07 6.49 -19.74
CA SER A 16 31.48 6.14 -21.04
C SER A 16 32.31 5.12 -21.84
N SER A 17 33.64 5.10 -21.70
CA SER A 17 34.51 4.25 -22.52
C SER A 17 34.46 2.76 -22.12
N LEU A 18 34.28 2.47 -20.83
CA LEU A 18 34.16 1.10 -20.32
C LEU A 18 32.80 0.49 -20.66
N GLN A 19 31.74 1.29 -20.67
CA GLN A 19 30.41 0.84 -21.10
C GLN A 19 30.36 0.57 -22.61
N GLU A 20 31.02 1.39 -23.42
CA GLU A 20 31.11 1.18 -24.86
C GLU A 20 31.92 -0.08 -25.21
N GLN A 21 32.99 -0.36 -24.46
CA GLN A 21 33.80 -1.56 -24.64
C GLN A 21 33.04 -2.84 -24.25
N ALA A 22 32.25 -2.79 -23.16
CA ALA A 22 31.37 -3.88 -22.75
C ALA A 22 30.22 -4.13 -23.76
N ALA A 23 29.68 -3.07 -24.36
CA ALA A 23 28.67 -3.17 -25.40
C ALA A 23 29.22 -3.85 -26.68
N ARG A 24 30.43 -3.47 -27.12
CA ARG A 24 31.10 -4.09 -28.28
C ARG A 24 31.38 -5.58 -28.07
N GLN A 25 31.79 -5.98 -26.86
CA GLN A 25 32.00 -7.40 -26.53
C GLN A 25 30.69 -8.20 -26.54
N ARG A 26 29.57 -7.60 -26.10
CA ARG A 26 28.25 -8.24 -26.15
C ARG A 26 27.73 -8.41 -27.58
N ILE A 27 27.96 -7.42 -28.45
CA ILE A 27 27.59 -7.50 -29.87
C ILE A 27 28.36 -8.61 -30.57
N ALA A 28 29.68 -8.71 -30.35
CA ALA A 28 30.50 -9.77 -30.94
C ALA A 28 30.07 -11.19 -30.51
N ALA A 29 29.71 -11.37 -29.23
CA ALA A 29 29.21 -12.65 -28.73
C ALA A 29 27.83 -13.05 -29.31
N LEU A 30 26.98 -12.06 -29.59
CA LEU A 30 25.69 -12.28 -30.26
C LEU A 30 25.86 -12.63 -31.74
N GLU A 31 26.80 -11.98 -32.43
CA GLU A 31 27.12 -12.29 -33.83
C GLU A 31 27.64 -13.73 -33.98
N GLU A 32 28.45 -14.21 -33.04
CA GLU A 32 28.95 -15.60 -33.03
C GLU A 32 27.82 -16.62 -32.76
N GLN A 33 26.89 -16.30 -31.86
CA GLN A 33 25.69 -17.13 -31.63
C GLN A 33 24.78 -17.19 -32.87
N VAL A 34 24.59 -16.07 -33.56
CA VAL A 34 23.78 -16.02 -34.79
C VAL A 34 24.45 -16.82 -35.91
N ALA A 35 25.77 -16.74 -36.06
CA ALA A 35 26.52 -17.55 -37.02
C ALA A 35 26.38 -19.07 -36.75
N SER A 36 26.48 -19.48 -35.48
CA SER A 36 26.29 -20.87 -35.03
C SER A 36 24.87 -21.41 -35.32
N LEU A 37 23.84 -20.59 -35.08
CA LEU A 37 22.45 -20.96 -35.36
C LEU A 37 22.16 -21.02 -36.87
N THR A 38 22.80 -20.15 -37.65
CA THR A 38 22.66 -20.14 -39.12
C THR A 38 23.33 -21.37 -39.75
N ALA A 39 24.48 -21.80 -39.22
CA ALA A 39 25.15 -23.03 -39.65
C ALA A 39 24.34 -24.30 -39.34
N LYS A 40 23.68 -24.36 -38.17
CA LYS A 40 22.79 -25.50 -37.80
C LYS A 40 21.53 -25.60 -38.65
N LYS A 41 21.07 -24.49 -39.24
CA LYS A 41 19.86 -24.47 -40.08
C LYS A 41 20.13 -24.93 -41.52
N GLN A 42 21.40 -24.95 -41.96
CA GLN A 42 21.79 -25.40 -43.30
C GLN A 42 22.10 -26.90 -43.38
N SER A 43 22.13 -27.65 -42.27
CA SER A 43 22.50 -29.07 -42.24
C SER A 43 21.33 -30.06 -42.07
N SER A 44 20.07 -29.63 -42.17
CA SER A 44 18.90 -30.52 -42.03
C SER A 44 18.11 -30.65 -43.35
N SER A 45 18.38 -31.70 -44.11
CA SER A 45 17.52 -32.15 -45.23
C SER A 45 16.39 -33.06 -44.71
N PRO A 46 15.16 -32.98 -45.24
CA PRO A 46 14.03 -33.77 -44.75
C PRO A 46 14.01 -35.18 -45.36
N HIS A 47 13.93 -36.21 -44.51
CA HIS A 47 13.58 -37.58 -44.91
C HIS A 47 12.05 -37.80 -44.86
N PRO A 48 11.47 -38.60 -45.78
CA PRO A 48 10.04 -38.89 -45.80
C PRO A 48 9.64 -39.98 -44.77
N PRO A 49 8.37 -40.03 -44.33
CA PRO A 49 7.92 -40.95 -43.28
C PRO A 49 7.65 -42.36 -43.83
N PRO A 50 7.79 -43.41 -43.00
CA PRO A 50 7.40 -44.77 -43.36
C PRO A 50 5.88 -45.02 -43.15
N PRO A 51 5.30 -46.01 -43.85
CA PRO A 51 3.86 -46.28 -43.83
C PRO A 51 3.42 -47.08 -42.59
N GLY A 52 2.15 -46.90 -42.23
CA GLY A 52 1.54 -47.44 -41.02
C GLY A 52 1.19 -48.93 -41.04
N GLU A 53 1.07 -49.48 -39.83
CA GLU A 53 0.48 -50.79 -39.56
C GLU A 53 -0.56 -50.70 -38.43
N HIS A 54 -1.56 -51.55 -38.56
CA HIS A 54 -2.82 -51.60 -37.83
C HIS A 54 -2.78 -52.55 -36.61
N LEU A 55 -3.50 -52.15 -35.55
CA LEU A 55 -4.20 -52.96 -34.51
C LEU A 55 -3.38 -53.63 -33.37
N PRO A 56 -3.98 -54.01 -32.21
CA PRO A 56 -5.35 -53.80 -31.70
C PRO A 56 -5.45 -53.25 -30.25
N MET A 57 -6.66 -52.81 -29.88
CA MET A 57 -7.13 -52.54 -28.50
C MET A 57 -7.25 -53.83 -27.66
N PRO A 58 -7.12 -53.75 -26.32
CA PRO A 58 -7.85 -54.64 -25.43
C PRO A 58 -8.73 -53.91 -24.40
N SER A 59 -10.03 -54.23 -24.51
CA SER A 59 -11.02 -54.53 -23.46
C SER A 59 -11.06 -53.77 -22.14
N GLN A 60 -12.22 -53.15 -21.92
CA GLN A 60 -12.83 -52.85 -20.62
C GLN A 60 -12.97 -54.11 -19.75
N SER A 61 -12.71 -53.98 -18.44
CA SER A 61 -13.24 -54.88 -17.42
C SER A 61 -13.89 -54.08 -16.29
N TYR A 62 -15.20 -54.21 -16.18
CA TYR A 62 -16.03 -53.75 -15.07
C TYR A 62 -15.81 -54.63 -13.84
N CYS A 63 -15.60 -54.02 -12.66
CA CYS A 63 -15.96 -54.60 -11.37
C CYS A 63 -16.59 -53.50 -10.49
N ALA A 64 -17.91 -53.61 -10.29
CA ALA A 64 -18.69 -53.02 -9.20
C ALA A 64 -18.58 -53.97 -7.98
N ALA A 65 -18.77 -53.64 -6.70
CA ALA A 65 -19.07 -52.43 -5.93
C ALA A 65 -18.83 -52.77 -4.43
N SER A 66 -18.62 -51.77 -3.56
CA SER A 66 -19.38 -51.59 -2.30
C SER A 66 -18.99 -50.29 -1.57
N PRO A 67 -19.93 -49.64 -0.86
CA PRO A 67 -19.80 -48.26 -0.40
C PRO A 67 -19.16 -48.17 0.99
N LEU A 68 -18.12 -47.33 1.14
CA LEU A 68 -17.60 -46.95 2.45
C LEU A 68 -18.32 -45.67 2.90
N GLY A 69 -18.97 -45.75 4.07
CA GLY A 69 -19.73 -44.68 4.68
C GLY A 69 -18.88 -43.48 5.14
N PRO A 70 -19.54 -42.38 5.55
CA PRO A 70 -18.85 -41.14 5.88
C PRO A 70 -18.02 -41.27 7.18
N PRO A 71 -16.86 -40.60 7.27
CA PRO A 71 -16.04 -40.61 8.47
C PRO A 71 -16.67 -39.77 9.61
N PRO A 72 -16.28 -40.03 10.88
CA PRO A 72 -16.95 -39.47 12.05
C PRO A 72 -16.60 -37.98 12.29
N HIS A 73 -17.60 -37.23 12.76
CA HIS A 73 -17.44 -35.88 13.32
C HIS A 73 -16.63 -35.91 14.64
N PRO A 74 -15.69 -34.97 14.86
CA PRO A 74 -15.16 -34.72 16.19
C PRO A 74 -16.04 -33.70 16.94
N SER A 75 -16.74 -34.19 17.97
CA SER A 75 -17.37 -33.38 19.01
C SER A 75 -16.34 -33.00 20.08
N ALA A 76 -16.08 -31.70 20.26
CA ALA A 76 -15.65 -31.11 21.54
C ALA A 76 -15.68 -29.57 21.48
N TYR A 77 -16.84 -28.98 21.77
CA TYR A 77 -16.92 -27.63 22.34
C TYR A 77 -17.95 -27.64 23.48
N LEU A 78 -17.53 -27.15 24.64
CA LEU A 78 -18.36 -26.94 25.83
C LEU A 78 -19.43 -25.85 25.55
N PRO A 79 -20.64 -25.95 26.14
CA PRO A 79 -21.75 -25.07 25.80
C PRO A 79 -21.63 -23.70 26.49
N ILE A 80 -21.79 -22.64 25.70
CA ILE A 80 -22.10 -21.30 26.18
C ILE A 80 -23.57 -21.29 26.58
N ARG A 81 -23.85 -20.82 27.81
CA ARG A 81 -25.19 -20.71 28.40
C ARG A 81 -26.07 -19.75 27.59
N GLU A 82 -27.29 -20.19 27.27
CA GLU A 82 -28.37 -19.32 26.81
C GLU A 82 -28.78 -18.31 27.90
N PRO A 83 -29.07 -17.04 27.55
CA PRO A 83 -29.79 -16.14 28.45
C PRO A 83 -31.28 -16.50 28.47
N THR A 84 -31.77 -16.77 29.67
CA THR A 84 -33.17 -17.06 30.00
C THR A 84 -34.14 -15.95 29.62
N GLU A 85 -35.32 -16.36 29.14
CA GLU A 85 -36.55 -15.57 29.11
C GLU A 85 -36.86 -14.97 30.50
N LYS A 86 -36.73 -13.65 30.63
CA LYS A 86 -37.56 -12.77 31.49
C LYS A 86 -37.04 -11.34 31.37
N GLY A 87 -37.82 -10.51 30.68
CA GLY A 87 -37.55 -9.07 30.58
C GLY A 87 -38.23 -8.36 29.41
N ARG A 88 -39.45 -8.73 29.03
CA ARG A 88 -40.32 -7.90 28.18
C ARG A 88 -41.49 -7.40 29.00
N MET A 89 -41.57 -6.08 29.17
CA MET A 89 -42.77 -5.27 29.41
C MET A 89 -42.43 -3.87 28.89
N SER A 90 -42.94 -3.44 27.72
CA SER A 90 -44.31 -2.91 27.41
C SER A 90 -44.33 -1.37 27.57
N TYR A 91 -44.65 -0.55 26.56
CA TYR A 91 -46.00 -0.10 26.12
C TYR A 91 -45.75 1.01 25.04
N ASP A 92 -46.56 1.33 24.03
CA ASP A 92 -47.81 0.76 23.50
C ASP A 92 -48.08 1.27 22.07
N ARG A 93 -48.92 0.53 21.35
CA ARG A 93 -49.57 0.91 20.09
C ARG A 93 -50.82 1.76 20.35
N ALA A 94 -51.21 2.55 19.36
CA ALA A 94 -52.62 2.79 19.05
C ALA A 94 -52.86 2.53 17.56
N ASP A 95 -53.83 1.65 17.30
CA ASP A 95 -54.23 1.11 16.00
C ASP A 95 -55.11 2.07 15.18
N GLY A 96 -55.12 1.87 13.86
CA GLY A 96 -56.13 2.37 12.94
C GLY A 96 -56.02 1.73 11.56
N ARG A 97 -56.74 0.62 11.35
CA ARG A 97 -56.75 -0.24 10.14
C ARG A 97 -57.32 0.44 8.89
N ALA A 98 -56.85 0.04 7.71
CA ALA A 98 -57.61 -0.68 6.67
C ALA A 98 -56.76 -0.91 5.41
N GLY A 99 -56.73 -2.15 4.89
CA GLY A 99 -56.02 -2.51 3.65
C GLY A 99 -56.86 -2.31 2.39
N LEU A 100 -56.21 -2.46 1.22
CA LEU A 100 -56.71 -2.81 -0.13
C LEU A 100 -55.51 -2.64 -1.10
N THR A 101 -54.88 -3.74 -1.57
CA THR A 101 -55.01 -4.34 -2.93
C THR A 101 -54.61 -3.42 -4.10
N ASP A 102 -53.60 -3.86 -4.88
CA ASP A 102 -53.30 -3.49 -6.29
C ASP A 102 -54.55 -3.65 -7.20
N PRO A 103 -54.64 -3.17 -8.48
CA PRO A 103 -53.60 -2.80 -9.50
C PRO A 103 -54.06 -1.52 -10.32
N PRO A 104 -53.83 -1.24 -11.65
CA PRO A 104 -53.09 -1.93 -12.74
C PRO A 104 -52.27 -1.09 -13.74
N ILE A 105 -51.61 -1.83 -14.64
CA ILE A 105 -51.03 -1.45 -15.95
C ILE A 105 -52.14 -1.19 -16.99
N LEU A 106 -51.97 -0.15 -17.84
CA LEU A 106 -52.53 0.05 -19.20
C LEU A 106 -51.81 1.31 -19.76
N GLY A 107 -51.42 1.47 -21.02
CA GLY A 107 -51.92 0.91 -22.27
C GLY A 107 -52.01 2.06 -23.27
N ALA A 108 -51.44 1.89 -24.47
CA ALA A 108 -51.36 2.87 -25.54
C ALA A 108 -52.72 3.46 -25.97
N THR A 109 -52.74 4.70 -26.46
CA THR A 109 -53.84 5.24 -27.27
C THR A 109 -53.31 6.00 -28.50
N ARG A 110 -53.70 5.48 -29.67
CA ARG A 110 -53.76 6.19 -30.95
C ARG A 110 -54.95 7.14 -30.95
N LEU A 111 -54.82 8.28 -31.62
CA LEU A 111 -55.94 9.00 -32.24
C LEU A 111 -55.62 9.26 -33.72
N ASN A 112 -56.57 8.87 -34.57
CA ASN A 112 -56.61 9.11 -36.02
C ASN A 112 -57.23 10.48 -36.32
N GLY A 113 -56.85 11.11 -37.46
CA GLY A 113 -57.65 12.22 -38.01
C GLY A 113 -57.09 12.98 -39.22
N LYS A 114 -57.25 12.39 -40.42
CA LYS A 114 -57.48 12.99 -41.75
C LYS A 114 -56.37 13.66 -42.57
N GLU A 115 -56.37 13.24 -43.83
CA GLU A 115 -55.58 13.64 -45.00
C GLU A 115 -55.90 15.05 -45.52
N SER A 116 -54.87 15.68 -46.09
CA SER A 116 -54.97 16.38 -47.38
C SER A 116 -53.58 16.47 -48.02
N ASN A 117 -53.46 15.95 -49.24
CA ASN A 117 -52.33 16.13 -50.15
C ASN A 117 -52.28 17.59 -50.62
N ASP A 118 -51.07 18.18 -50.68
CA ASP A 118 -50.60 18.84 -51.91
C ASP A 118 -49.09 19.12 -51.87
N ASN A 119 -48.51 19.12 -53.08
CA ASN A 119 -47.10 18.95 -53.42
C ASN A 119 -46.18 20.19 -53.23
N ASN A 120 -44.88 19.88 -53.30
CA ASN A 120 -43.73 20.72 -53.69
C ASN A 120 -43.17 21.72 -52.67
N VAL A 121 -41.99 21.41 -52.12
CA VAL A 121 -40.70 22.10 -52.38
C VAL A 121 -39.56 21.24 -51.79
N SER A 122 -38.58 20.85 -52.62
CA SER A 122 -37.27 20.33 -52.18
C SER A 122 -36.38 21.48 -51.68
N PRO A 123 -35.45 21.23 -50.74
CA PRO A 123 -34.06 21.11 -51.21
C PRO A 123 -33.24 20.03 -50.48
N GLU A 124 -32.37 19.42 -51.29
CA GLU A 124 -31.10 18.74 -51.01
C GLU A 124 -30.64 18.66 -49.53
N ASN A 125 -30.65 17.43 -48.99
CA ASN A 125 -29.87 17.07 -47.81
C ASN A 125 -28.50 16.56 -48.27
N GLU A 126 -27.46 17.40 -48.19
CA GLU A 126 -26.07 16.92 -48.12
C GLU A 126 -25.83 16.31 -46.74
N GLN A 127 -26.07 15.00 -46.62
CA GLN A 127 -25.61 14.23 -45.46
C GLN A 127 -24.09 14.07 -45.56
N LEU A 128 -23.35 14.88 -44.80
CA LEU A 128 -21.90 14.73 -44.62
C LEU A 128 -21.59 13.29 -44.21
N SER A 129 -20.59 12.69 -44.85
CA SER A 129 -20.15 11.34 -44.53
C SER A 129 -19.68 11.25 -43.08
N LEU A 130 -19.76 10.06 -42.47
CA LEU A 130 -19.25 9.80 -41.11
C LEU A 130 -17.79 10.25 -40.93
N PHE A 131 -17.00 10.23 -41.99
CA PHE A 131 -15.61 10.69 -42.01
C PHE A 131 -15.50 12.21 -41.90
N GLU A 132 -16.38 12.96 -42.57
CA GLU A 132 -16.42 14.43 -42.49
C GLU A 132 -16.96 14.91 -41.14
N GLN A 133 -17.95 14.22 -40.58
CA GLN A 133 -18.45 14.49 -39.24
C GLN A 133 -17.37 14.27 -38.16
N TYR A 134 -16.55 13.22 -38.31
CA TYR A 134 -15.41 12.97 -37.44
C TYR A 134 -14.36 14.09 -37.55
N ASN A 135 -14.04 14.54 -38.77
CA ASN A 135 -13.06 15.60 -38.98
C ASN A 135 -13.53 16.96 -38.46
N GLU A 136 -14.81 17.29 -38.61
CA GLU A 136 -15.43 18.49 -38.00
C GLU A 136 -15.36 18.44 -36.47
N SER A 137 -15.67 17.30 -35.86
CA SER A 137 -15.57 17.11 -34.40
C SER A 137 -14.12 17.25 -33.90
N ALA A 138 -13.16 16.65 -34.61
CA ALA A 138 -11.74 16.76 -34.28
C ALA A 138 -11.18 18.18 -34.48
N LYS A 139 -11.78 18.97 -35.37
CA LYS A 139 -11.43 20.38 -35.58
C LYS A 139 -11.98 21.25 -34.46
N ARG A 140 -13.27 21.08 -34.09
CA ARG A 140 -13.89 21.77 -32.96
C ARG A 140 -13.15 21.49 -31.66
N PHE A 141 -12.75 20.25 -31.41
CA PHE A 141 -11.95 19.88 -30.24
C PHE A 141 -10.61 20.63 -30.18
N ARG A 142 -9.91 20.75 -31.32
CA ARG A 142 -8.65 21.52 -31.40
C ARG A 142 -8.85 23.01 -31.17
N GLU A 143 -9.95 23.58 -31.65
CA GLU A 143 -10.30 24.99 -31.43
C GLU A 143 -10.63 25.24 -29.95
N THR A 144 -11.41 24.37 -29.30
CA THR A 144 -11.72 24.47 -27.86
C THR A 144 -10.47 24.35 -26.98
N MET A 145 -9.52 23.49 -27.36
CA MET A 145 -8.24 23.36 -26.64
C MET A 145 -7.36 24.61 -26.82
N ARG A 146 -7.45 25.28 -27.98
CA ARG A 146 -6.73 26.54 -28.23
C ARG A 146 -7.31 27.70 -27.43
N GLU A 147 -8.63 27.82 -27.36
CA GLU A 147 -9.33 28.82 -26.53
C GLU A 147 -9.04 28.63 -25.03
N ARG A 148 -8.96 27.37 -24.56
CA ARG A 148 -8.55 27.07 -23.18
C ARG A 148 -7.10 27.44 -22.90
N ALA A 149 -6.19 27.19 -23.85
CA ALA A 149 -4.79 27.58 -23.71
C ALA A 149 -4.61 29.10 -23.66
N GLU A 150 -5.44 29.86 -24.38
CA GLU A 150 -5.46 31.33 -24.34
C GLU A 150 -6.08 31.87 -23.05
N MET A 151 -7.11 31.22 -22.49
CA MET A 151 -7.66 31.58 -21.17
C MET A 151 -6.69 31.32 -20.01
N ILE A 152 -5.80 30.32 -20.12
CA ILE A 152 -4.79 30.03 -19.09
C ILE A 152 -3.70 31.13 -19.03
N GLN A 153 -3.53 31.93 -20.09
CA GLN A 153 -2.56 33.05 -20.10
C GLN A 153 -3.06 34.33 -19.43
N LEU A 154 -4.35 34.44 -19.09
CA LEU A 154 -4.89 35.59 -18.37
C LEU A 154 -4.74 35.36 -16.85
N GLN A 155 -3.63 35.81 -16.27
CA GLN A 155 -3.49 35.93 -14.81
C GLN A 155 -4.53 36.91 -14.25
N PRO A 156 -5.20 36.61 -13.11
CA PRO A 156 -6.01 37.61 -12.43
C PRO A 156 -5.13 38.75 -11.91
N PRO A 157 -5.62 39.99 -11.87
CA PRO A 157 -4.81 41.12 -11.42
C PRO A 157 -4.42 40.92 -9.96
N SER A 158 -3.11 40.89 -9.70
CA SER A 158 -2.54 40.83 -8.35
C SER A 158 -3.01 42.04 -7.54
N SER A 159 -3.76 41.81 -6.45
CA SER A 159 -4.09 42.89 -5.52
C SER A 159 -2.80 43.36 -4.82
N SER A 160 -2.63 44.67 -4.72
CA SER A 160 -1.43 45.31 -4.17
C SER A 160 -1.31 45.23 -2.64
N ILE A 161 -2.10 44.36 -1.98
CA ILE A 161 -2.14 44.23 -0.51
C ILE A 161 -1.23 43.08 0.00
N THR A 162 -0.77 42.17 -0.86
CA THR A 162 0.03 41.00 -0.44
C THR A 162 1.56 41.19 -0.47
N LYS A 163 2.07 42.36 -0.88
CA LYS A 163 3.53 42.58 -1.02
C LYS A 163 4.31 42.84 0.28
N GLY A 164 3.66 42.76 1.45
CA GLY A 164 4.27 43.12 2.73
C GLY A 164 4.60 41.98 3.71
N LEU A 165 4.19 40.74 3.46
CA LEU A 165 4.10 39.75 4.55
C LEU A 165 4.51 38.32 4.17
N PHE A 166 5.54 38.14 3.35
CA PHE A 166 6.20 36.84 3.22
C PHE A 166 7.71 37.01 3.07
N ARG A 167 8.40 37.01 4.20
CA ARG A 167 9.81 36.61 4.27
C ARG A 167 9.89 35.34 5.12
N VAL A 168 9.77 34.19 4.47
CA VAL A 168 10.34 32.94 4.96
C VAL A 168 10.77 32.13 3.74
N ASP A 169 12.07 32.08 3.47
CA ASP A 169 12.67 31.08 2.58
C ASP A 169 12.67 29.74 3.34
N ASN A 170 11.71 28.87 3.03
CA ASN A 170 11.68 27.44 3.40
C ASN A 170 10.64 26.73 2.53
N THR A 171 10.97 26.47 1.27
CA THR A 171 9.98 26.18 0.21
C THR A 171 9.39 24.77 0.34
N LEU A 172 8.19 24.68 0.92
CA LEU A 172 7.28 23.55 0.69
C LEU A 172 7.14 23.35 -0.82
N LYS A 173 7.38 22.13 -1.29
CA LYS A 173 7.35 21.86 -2.73
C LYS A 173 5.90 21.82 -3.23
N ILE A 174 5.72 22.09 -4.52
CA ILE A 174 4.46 21.85 -5.21
C ILE A 174 4.10 20.34 -5.18
N PRO A 175 2.81 19.96 -5.21
CA PRO A 175 2.40 18.56 -5.08
C PRO A 175 3.10 17.59 -6.05
N GLU A 176 3.32 18.01 -7.29
CA GLU A 176 3.99 17.25 -8.36
C GLU A 176 5.40 16.80 -7.98
N ALA A 177 6.08 17.56 -7.12
CA ALA A 177 7.44 17.24 -6.69
C ALA A 177 7.52 16.00 -5.78
N TYR A 178 6.38 15.52 -5.29
CA TYR A 178 6.26 14.33 -4.45
C TYR A 178 5.87 13.07 -5.24
N THR A 179 5.41 13.21 -6.49
CA THR A 179 4.94 12.11 -7.34
C THR A 179 6.02 11.04 -7.58
N GLN A 180 7.17 11.43 -8.12
CA GLN A 180 8.26 10.49 -8.41
C GLN A 180 8.90 9.92 -7.13
N PRO A 181 9.23 10.73 -6.10
CA PRO A 181 9.74 10.21 -4.84
C PRO A 181 8.83 9.16 -4.18
N PHE A 182 7.51 9.30 -4.29
CA PHE A 182 6.58 8.29 -3.78
C PHE A 182 6.59 7.00 -4.63
N CYS A 183 6.68 7.12 -5.96
CA CYS A 183 6.85 5.95 -6.84
C CYS A 183 8.14 5.18 -6.52
N ASP A 184 9.24 5.89 -6.30
CA ASP A 184 10.52 5.30 -5.94
C ASP A 184 10.40 4.57 -4.58
N PHE A 185 9.78 5.21 -3.59
CA PHE A 185 9.52 4.61 -2.28
C PHE A 185 8.74 3.29 -2.36
N LEU A 186 7.64 3.24 -3.10
CA LEU A 186 6.82 2.02 -3.24
C LEU A 186 7.54 0.90 -4.00
N THR A 187 8.41 1.26 -4.95
CA THR A 187 9.20 0.30 -5.75
C THR A 187 10.35 -0.29 -4.91
N ASP A 188 11.03 0.55 -4.14
CA ASP A 188 12.24 0.17 -3.42
C ASP A 188 11.93 -0.54 -2.10
N ASN A 189 10.79 -0.23 -1.48
CA ASN A 189 10.46 -0.66 -0.11
C ASN A 189 9.21 -1.57 -0.06
N PRO A 190 9.32 -2.81 -0.57
CA PRO A 190 8.16 -3.66 -0.78
C PRO A 190 7.52 -4.16 0.51
N THR A 191 8.32 -4.45 1.55
CA THR A 191 7.81 -5.01 2.82
C THR A 191 7.69 -3.97 3.91
N VAL A 192 6.99 -4.31 4.99
CA VAL A 192 6.86 -3.46 6.18
C VAL A 192 8.24 -3.05 6.74
N PHE A 193 9.17 -4.02 6.82
CA PHE A 193 10.52 -3.80 7.33
C PHE A 193 11.37 -2.86 6.46
N HIS A 194 11.24 -2.94 5.13
CA HIS A 194 11.95 -2.03 4.23
C HIS A 194 11.38 -0.61 4.33
N ALA A 195 10.07 -0.47 4.44
CA ALA A 195 9.42 0.83 4.59
C ALA A 195 9.86 1.54 5.88
N VAL A 196 9.87 0.83 7.02
CA VAL A 196 10.40 1.38 8.27
C VAL A 196 11.88 1.71 8.16
N SER A 197 12.71 0.83 7.60
CA SER A 197 14.14 1.12 7.40
C SER A 197 14.38 2.35 6.52
N HIS A 198 13.53 2.60 5.52
CA HIS A 198 13.58 3.80 4.70
C HIS A 198 13.28 5.06 5.52
N PHE A 199 12.22 5.02 6.35
CA PHE A 199 11.87 6.14 7.21
C PHE A 199 12.95 6.42 8.26
N GLU A 200 13.53 5.38 8.88
CA GLU A 200 14.67 5.52 9.80
C GLU A 200 15.82 6.29 9.12
N ALA A 201 16.24 5.86 7.93
CA ALA A 201 17.32 6.50 7.20
C ALA A 201 17.00 7.97 6.84
N LYS A 202 15.77 8.26 6.42
CA LYS A 202 15.35 9.65 6.13
C LYS A 202 15.37 10.53 7.39
N LEU A 203 14.86 10.02 8.51
CA LEU A 203 14.82 10.75 9.79
C LEU A 203 16.23 11.01 10.33
N GLU A 204 17.11 10.00 10.28
CA GLU A 204 18.53 10.15 10.69
C GLU A 204 19.25 11.21 9.82
N ASN A 205 19.05 11.16 8.49
CA ASN A 205 19.61 12.16 7.58
C ASN A 205 19.07 13.58 7.84
N ALA A 206 17.88 13.71 8.41
CA ALA A 206 17.27 14.98 8.83
C ALA A 206 17.64 15.39 10.27
N GLY A 207 18.54 14.65 10.92
CA GLY A 207 19.06 14.96 12.25
C GLY A 207 18.17 14.50 13.41
N PHE A 208 17.21 13.61 13.17
CA PHE A 208 16.46 12.98 14.25
C PHE A 208 17.33 11.95 14.97
N LYS A 209 17.25 11.92 16.31
CA LYS A 209 17.97 10.96 17.13
C LYS A 209 17.12 9.71 17.38
N LYS A 210 17.63 8.53 17.01
CA LYS A 210 17.02 7.24 17.36
C LYS A 210 17.05 7.02 18.87
N LEU A 211 15.90 6.71 19.44
CA LEU A 211 15.70 6.31 20.83
C LEU A 211 15.53 4.79 20.92
N SER A 212 15.99 4.22 22.02
CA SER A 212 15.80 2.81 22.34
C SER A 212 14.62 2.65 23.29
N GLU A 213 13.68 1.75 22.98
CA GLU A 213 12.60 1.40 23.92
C GLU A 213 13.14 0.82 25.24
N ARG A 214 14.35 0.24 25.21
CA ARG A 214 14.99 -0.47 26.32
C ARG A 214 15.86 0.43 27.22
N SER A 215 15.93 1.72 26.93
CA SER A 215 16.77 2.68 27.66
C SER A 215 15.91 3.81 28.21
N SER A 216 16.30 4.42 29.34
CA SER A 216 15.62 5.63 29.82
C SER A 216 15.74 6.77 28.81
N TRP A 217 14.68 7.56 28.63
CA TRP A 217 14.67 8.73 27.76
C TRP A 217 14.91 10.04 28.52
N ASN A 218 14.94 9.96 29.84
CA ASN A 218 15.28 11.08 30.71
C ASN A 218 16.65 11.63 30.29
N GLU A 219 16.78 12.95 30.29
CA GLU A 219 17.96 13.69 29.80
C GLU A 219 18.23 13.61 28.29
N GLN A 220 17.60 12.67 27.56
CA GLN A 220 17.74 12.54 26.11
C GLN A 220 16.74 13.42 25.36
N VAL A 221 15.47 13.35 25.76
CA VAL A 221 14.38 14.13 25.16
C VAL A 221 14.38 15.53 25.76
N LYS A 222 14.51 16.54 24.90
CA LYS A 222 14.63 17.95 25.27
C LYS A 222 13.77 18.81 24.37
N LYS A 223 13.39 19.99 24.86
CA LYS A 223 12.77 21.07 24.07
C LYS A 223 13.64 21.40 22.85
N GLY A 224 13.01 21.59 21.71
CA GLY A 224 13.67 21.80 20.42
C GLY A 224 14.32 20.55 19.81
N GLY A 225 14.22 19.38 20.45
CA GLY A 225 14.80 18.13 19.97
C GLY A 225 13.94 17.40 18.95
N LYS A 226 14.58 16.51 18.17
CA LYS A 226 13.95 15.66 17.16
C LYS A 226 14.33 14.21 17.39
N TYR A 227 13.36 13.31 17.45
CA TYR A 227 13.58 11.94 17.89
C TYR A 227 12.69 10.95 17.13
N PHE A 228 13.13 9.70 17.06
CA PHE A 228 12.25 8.62 16.63
C PHE A 228 12.55 7.34 17.40
N VAL A 229 11.57 6.45 17.48
CA VAL A 229 11.68 5.13 18.10
C VAL A 229 11.02 4.11 17.19
N THR A 230 11.57 2.89 17.18
CA THR A 230 11.02 1.78 16.40
C THR A 230 10.67 0.61 17.30
N ARG A 231 9.55 -0.06 17.00
CA ARG A 231 9.14 -1.30 17.66
C ARG A 231 9.06 -2.40 16.62
N ASN A 232 9.61 -3.57 16.96
CA ASN A 232 9.70 -4.72 16.04
C ASN A 232 10.49 -4.47 14.73
N GLY A 233 10.96 -3.26 14.44
CA GLY A 233 11.47 -2.89 13.12
C GLY A 233 10.37 -2.83 12.04
N SER A 234 9.10 -2.90 12.43
CA SER A 234 7.93 -2.82 11.53
C SER A 234 6.95 -1.70 11.90
N SER A 235 7.14 -1.06 13.06
CA SER A 235 6.45 0.19 13.42
C SER A 235 7.44 1.25 13.87
N LEU A 236 7.10 2.52 13.66
CA LEU A 236 7.94 3.67 13.98
C LEU A 236 7.09 4.83 14.50
N ILE A 237 7.59 5.54 15.51
CA ILE A 237 7.05 6.83 15.94
C ILE A 237 8.17 7.86 15.87
N ALA A 238 7.96 8.94 15.13
CA ALA A 238 8.86 10.08 15.02
C ALA A 238 8.19 11.34 15.59
N PHE A 239 8.95 12.18 16.29
CA PHE A 239 8.42 13.39 16.88
C PHE A 239 9.45 14.50 17.01
N THR A 240 8.96 15.74 17.07
CA THR A 240 9.73 16.93 17.44
C THR A 240 9.10 17.60 18.64
N VAL A 241 9.92 18.14 19.54
CA VAL A 241 9.46 18.86 20.73
C VAL A 241 9.60 20.37 20.48
N GLY A 242 8.51 21.11 20.60
CA GLY A 242 8.51 22.57 20.50
C GLY A 242 9.47 23.24 21.49
N GLY A 243 10.04 24.39 21.10
CA GLY A 243 10.96 25.14 21.95
C GLY A 243 10.27 25.75 23.17
N GLY A 244 9.00 26.11 23.02
CA GLY A 244 8.13 26.69 24.03
C GLY A 244 7.37 25.68 24.90
N TYR A 245 7.59 24.36 24.71
CA TYR A 245 6.82 23.32 25.39
C TYR A 245 6.77 23.49 26.92
N LYS A 246 5.57 23.29 27.51
CA LYS A 246 5.31 23.25 28.95
C LYS A 246 4.61 21.95 29.32
N SER A 247 4.81 21.47 30.56
CA SER A 247 4.12 20.28 31.05
C SER A 247 2.60 20.45 30.93
N GLY A 248 1.94 19.46 30.32
CA GLY A 248 0.50 19.51 30.04
C GLY A 248 0.14 20.02 28.64
N ASN A 249 1.09 20.57 27.89
CA ASN A 249 0.85 20.93 26.48
C ASN A 249 0.57 19.69 25.63
N GLY A 250 -0.20 19.88 24.57
CA GLY A 250 -0.67 18.81 23.71
C GLY A 250 0.34 18.24 22.72
N VAL A 251 -0.11 17.19 22.04
CA VAL A 251 0.57 16.54 20.92
C VAL A 251 -0.32 16.64 19.68
N ALA A 252 0.20 17.21 18.60
CA ALA A 252 -0.38 17.08 17.26
C ALA A 252 0.10 15.77 16.65
N MET A 253 -0.80 14.79 16.55
CA MET A 253 -0.48 13.43 16.12
C MET A 253 -1.06 13.14 14.75
N ILE A 254 -0.26 12.53 13.88
CA ILE A 254 -0.74 11.84 12.67
C ILE A 254 -0.38 10.37 12.84
N ALA A 255 -1.34 9.47 12.66
CA ALA A 255 -1.10 8.03 12.77
C ALA A 255 -1.71 7.29 11.58
N GLY A 256 -0.91 6.49 10.88
CA GLY A 256 -1.35 5.58 9.82
C GLY A 256 -0.71 4.21 9.99
N HIS A 257 -0.80 3.36 8.96
CA HIS A 257 -0.15 2.05 8.97
C HIS A 257 0.71 1.81 7.73
N VAL A 258 1.67 0.88 7.85
CA VAL A 258 2.69 0.63 6.82
C VAL A 258 2.75 -0.83 6.37
N ASP A 259 2.01 -1.71 7.06
CA ASP A 259 1.69 -3.03 6.54
C ASP A 259 0.68 -2.92 5.38
N ALA A 260 0.64 -3.97 4.57
CA ALA A 260 -0.24 -4.08 3.42
C ALA A 260 -0.51 -5.56 3.16
N LEU A 261 -1.61 -5.86 2.46
CA LEU A 261 -1.89 -7.21 1.97
C LEU A 261 -0.67 -7.83 1.28
N THR A 262 -0.29 -9.02 1.72
CA THR A 262 0.89 -9.74 1.22
C THR A 262 0.74 -11.25 1.36
N ALA A 263 1.58 -12.04 0.68
CA ALA A 263 1.68 -13.48 0.94
C ALA A 263 2.93 -13.75 1.79
N ARG A 264 2.74 -14.14 3.05
CA ARG A 264 3.83 -14.43 3.99
C ARG A 264 4.27 -15.88 3.87
N LEU A 265 5.58 -16.13 3.95
CA LEU A 265 6.10 -17.50 3.98
C LEU A 265 5.65 -18.22 5.26
N LYS A 266 5.26 -19.48 5.13
CA LYS A 266 4.95 -20.32 6.28
C LYS A 266 6.23 -20.65 7.06
N PRO A 267 6.15 -20.91 8.38
CA PRO A 267 7.30 -21.34 9.18
C PRO A 267 8.04 -22.55 8.58
N VAL A 268 7.30 -23.44 7.90
CA VAL A 268 7.84 -24.48 7.01
C VAL A 268 7.29 -24.18 5.61
N SER A 269 8.12 -23.56 4.77
CA SER A 269 7.70 -23.17 3.41
C SER A 269 8.04 -24.23 2.36
N ASN A 270 8.77 -25.28 2.71
CA ASN A 270 9.06 -26.37 1.78
C ASN A 270 7.79 -27.16 1.45
N LYS A 271 7.53 -27.37 0.15
CA LYS A 271 6.46 -28.25 -0.35
C LYS A 271 7.08 -29.37 -1.16
N LYS A 272 6.38 -30.51 -1.24
CA LYS A 272 6.78 -31.60 -2.14
C LYS A 272 6.71 -31.10 -3.59
N THR A 273 7.74 -31.40 -4.38
CA THR A 273 7.69 -31.22 -5.83
C THR A 273 6.48 -31.99 -6.38
N SER A 274 5.71 -31.35 -7.25
CA SER A 274 4.51 -31.94 -7.86
C SER A 274 4.57 -31.75 -9.37
N ALA A 275 4.48 -32.84 -10.12
CA ALA A 275 4.50 -32.85 -11.58
C ALA A 275 5.67 -32.02 -12.18
N GLY A 276 6.86 -32.11 -11.60
CA GLY A 276 8.03 -31.36 -12.07
C GLY A 276 8.15 -29.92 -11.55
N TYR A 277 7.19 -29.44 -10.74
CA TYR A 277 7.16 -28.06 -10.23
C TYR A 277 7.51 -27.98 -8.75
N VAL A 278 8.38 -27.03 -8.42
CA VAL A 278 8.69 -26.64 -7.04
C VAL A 278 7.73 -25.53 -6.63
N GLN A 279 6.95 -25.79 -5.59
CA GLN A 279 5.98 -24.86 -5.03
C GLN A 279 6.45 -24.29 -3.69
N LEU A 280 5.97 -23.11 -3.34
CA LEU A 280 6.32 -22.42 -2.09
C LEU A 280 5.12 -22.38 -1.14
N GLY A 281 5.34 -22.80 0.11
CA GLY A 281 4.35 -22.71 1.18
C GLY A 281 4.21 -21.28 1.69
N VAL A 282 3.10 -20.63 1.33
CA VAL A 282 2.76 -19.28 1.80
C VAL A 282 1.38 -19.27 2.46
N ALA A 283 1.09 -18.23 3.23
CA ALA A 283 -0.23 -17.92 3.77
C ALA A 283 -0.62 -16.48 3.38
N PRO A 284 -1.91 -16.21 3.12
CA PRO A 284 -2.37 -14.85 2.91
C PRO A 284 -2.25 -14.06 4.22
N TYR A 285 -1.72 -12.85 4.12
CA TYR A 285 -1.83 -11.83 5.16
C TYR A 285 -3.03 -10.94 4.81
N ALA A 286 -4.00 -10.88 5.71
CA ALA A 286 -5.32 -10.28 5.47
C ALA A 286 -6.00 -10.88 4.21
N GLY A 287 -6.55 -10.03 3.33
CA GLY A 287 -7.27 -10.45 2.11
C GLY A 287 -6.39 -10.79 0.90
N ALA A 288 -5.09 -11.04 1.09
CA ALA A 288 -4.17 -11.38 0.01
C ALA A 288 -4.50 -12.73 -0.66
N LEU A 289 -3.78 -13.06 -1.75
CA LEU A 289 -4.06 -14.24 -2.59
C LEU A 289 -5.46 -14.24 -3.23
N ASN A 290 -6.11 -13.08 -3.29
CA ASN A 290 -7.34 -12.87 -4.04
C ASN A 290 -7.08 -12.86 -5.55
N ASN A 291 -8.13 -12.69 -6.35
CA ASN A 291 -8.09 -12.80 -7.82
C ASN A 291 -7.05 -11.87 -8.50
N THR A 292 -6.66 -10.76 -7.87
CA THR A 292 -5.68 -9.83 -8.45
C THR A 292 -4.22 -10.33 -8.40
N TRP A 293 -3.94 -11.33 -7.53
CA TRP A 293 -2.61 -11.89 -7.29
C TRP A 293 -2.18 -12.95 -8.31
N TRP A 294 -3.12 -13.47 -9.07
CA TRP A 294 -2.83 -14.48 -10.09
C TRP A 294 -2.13 -13.87 -11.28
N ASP A 295 -1.24 -14.66 -11.89
CA ASP A 295 -0.44 -14.29 -13.07
C ASP A 295 0.47 -13.07 -12.89
N ARG A 296 0.84 -12.75 -11.64
CA ARG A 296 1.77 -11.67 -11.27
C ARG A 296 3.20 -12.16 -11.10
N ASP A 297 4.15 -11.30 -11.45
CA ASP A 297 5.57 -11.52 -11.23
C ASP A 297 5.91 -11.16 -9.77
N LEU A 298 6.08 -12.17 -8.92
CA LEU A 298 6.24 -12.00 -7.48
C LEU A 298 7.71 -12.09 -7.05
N GLY A 299 8.20 -11.03 -6.42
CA GLY A 299 9.49 -10.95 -5.76
C GLY A 299 9.38 -11.43 -4.33
N ILE A 300 10.51 -11.55 -3.65
CA ILE A 300 10.56 -11.90 -2.23
C ILE A 300 11.50 -10.96 -1.49
N GLY A 301 11.12 -10.62 -0.26
CA GLY A 301 11.96 -9.84 0.63
C GLY A 301 11.42 -9.86 2.05
N GLY A 302 12.17 -9.28 2.98
CA GLY A 302 11.78 -9.15 4.37
C GLY A 302 12.97 -9.22 5.31
N ARG A 303 12.74 -9.73 6.52
CA ARG A 303 13.74 -9.82 7.57
C ARG A 303 14.29 -11.24 7.71
N VAL A 304 15.60 -11.34 7.95
CA VAL A 304 16.30 -12.57 8.33
C VAL A 304 17.03 -12.36 9.66
N LEU A 305 16.85 -13.30 10.60
CA LEU A 305 17.58 -13.35 11.86
C LEU A 305 18.81 -14.25 11.71
N VAL A 306 19.99 -13.69 11.95
CA VAL A 306 21.27 -14.37 11.74
C VAL A 306 22.06 -14.38 13.04
N LYS A 307 22.45 -15.57 13.49
CA LYS A 307 23.34 -15.75 14.64
C LYS A 307 24.79 -15.69 14.18
N ASP A 308 25.54 -14.73 14.66
CA ASP A 308 26.99 -14.68 14.43
C ASP A 308 27.65 -15.87 15.17
N PRO A 309 28.34 -16.79 14.45
CA PRO A 309 28.95 -17.96 15.08
C PRO A 309 30.13 -17.59 16.00
N LYS A 310 30.78 -16.44 15.79
CA LYS A 310 31.91 -16.00 16.62
C LYS A 310 31.46 -15.38 17.92
N THR A 311 30.42 -14.54 17.88
CA THR A 311 29.95 -13.79 19.07
C THR A 311 28.73 -14.42 19.74
N GLY A 312 28.03 -15.33 19.06
CA GLY A 312 26.76 -15.91 19.50
C GLY A 312 25.57 -14.95 19.43
N LYS A 313 25.78 -13.68 19.05
CA LYS A 313 24.72 -12.66 18.99
C LYS A 313 23.82 -12.86 17.78
N ILE A 314 22.52 -12.62 17.95
CA ILE A 314 21.56 -12.64 16.85
C ILE A 314 21.34 -11.21 16.37
N THR A 315 21.44 -11.01 15.05
CA THR A 315 21.21 -9.73 14.39
C THR A 315 20.12 -9.86 13.33
N THR A 316 19.47 -8.75 13.03
CA THR A 316 18.48 -8.64 11.96
C THR A 316 19.17 -8.13 10.70
N LYS A 317 18.93 -8.80 9.56
CA LYS A 317 19.28 -8.33 8.22
C LYS A 317 18.03 -8.21 7.36
N LEU A 318 17.99 -7.23 6.46
CA LEU A 318 16.94 -7.13 5.44
C LEU A 318 17.43 -7.72 4.13
N VAL A 319 16.57 -8.47 3.46
CA VAL A 319 16.83 -9.09 2.15
C VAL A 319 15.75 -8.69 1.17
N LYS A 320 16.14 -8.43 -0.08
CA LYS A 320 15.24 -8.22 -1.21
C LYS A 320 15.91 -8.82 -2.43
N LEU A 321 15.34 -9.89 -2.99
CA LEU A 321 15.89 -10.47 -4.22
C LEU A 321 15.52 -9.60 -5.43
N GLY A 322 16.48 -9.41 -6.33
CA GLY A 322 16.37 -8.48 -7.47
C GLY A 322 15.58 -8.99 -8.68
N TRP A 323 14.90 -10.14 -8.58
CA TRP A 323 14.12 -10.73 -9.68
C TRP A 323 12.85 -11.40 -9.15
N PRO A 324 11.79 -11.56 -9.97
CA PRO A 324 10.60 -12.30 -9.58
C PRO A 324 10.94 -13.79 -9.43
N ILE A 325 10.80 -14.30 -8.21
CA ILE A 325 11.10 -15.70 -7.89
C ILE A 325 9.87 -16.60 -7.98
N ALA A 326 8.67 -16.02 -8.00
CA ALA A 326 7.44 -16.77 -7.85
C ALA A 326 6.34 -16.23 -8.78
N ARG A 327 5.42 -17.12 -9.16
CA ARG A 327 4.19 -16.77 -9.89
C ARG A 327 3.07 -17.72 -9.50
N ILE A 328 1.85 -17.21 -9.37
CA ILE A 328 0.65 -18.03 -9.15
C ILE A 328 -0.08 -18.16 -10.48
N PRO A 329 0.06 -19.29 -11.22
CA PRO A 329 -0.50 -19.41 -12.55
C PRO A 329 -2.01 -19.64 -12.54
N THR A 330 -2.78 -18.89 -13.32
CA THR A 330 -4.19 -19.21 -13.56
C THR A 330 -4.36 -20.54 -14.28
N LEU A 331 -5.50 -21.18 -14.07
CA LEU A 331 -5.95 -22.28 -14.92
C LEU A 331 -6.41 -21.71 -16.27
N ALA A 332 -6.06 -22.40 -17.37
CA ALA A 332 -6.54 -21.98 -18.68
C ALA A 332 -8.09 -22.08 -18.74
N PRO A 333 -8.78 -21.08 -19.31
CA PRO A 333 -10.24 -21.08 -19.34
C PRO A 333 -10.84 -22.28 -20.12
N HIS A 334 -10.06 -22.88 -21.03
CA HIS A 334 -10.42 -24.06 -21.82
C HIS A 334 -10.84 -25.28 -20.97
N PHE A 335 -10.40 -25.37 -19.70
CA PHE A 335 -10.77 -26.46 -18.80
C PHE A 335 -12.21 -26.36 -18.24
N GLY A 336 -12.94 -25.26 -18.49
CA GLY A 336 -14.34 -25.11 -18.08
C GLY A 336 -14.60 -24.90 -16.58
N LEU A 337 -13.55 -24.85 -15.76
CA LEU A 337 -13.64 -24.65 -14.30
C LEU A 337 -13.49 -23.19 -13.86
N GLY A 338 -13.24 -22.27 -14.79
CA GLY A 338 -12.86 -20.87 -14.51
C GLY A 338 -11.37 -20.71 -14.19
N MET A 339 -10.83 -19.52 -14.42
CA MET A 339 -9.38 -19.24 -14.32
C MET A 339 -8.78 -19.44 -12.92
N PHE A 340 -9.62 -19.32 -11.88
CA PHE A 340 -9.22 -19.48 -10.49
C PHE A 340 -9.60 -20.84 -9.89
N GLY A 341 -10.21 -21.74 -10.68
CA GLY A 341 -10.75 -23.00 -10.19
C GLY A 341 -11.77 -22.81 -9.06
N GLN A 342 -11.50 -23.39 -7.89
CA GLN A 342 -12.32 -23.20 -6.67
C GLN A 342 -11.79 -22.04 -5.80
N ASN A 343 -10.80 -21.30 -6.28
CA ASN A 343 -10.11 -20.21 -5.60
C ASN A 343 -9.61 -20.59 -4.20
N ASN A 344 -9.11 -21.83 -4.04
CA ASN A 344 -8.60 -22.30 -2.76
C ASN A 344 -7.20 -21.72 -2.49
N ALA A 345 -7.08 -20.91 -1.45
CA ALA A 345 -5.82 -20.25 -1.09
C ALA A 345 -4.67 -21.22 -0.72
N GLU A 346 -4.99 -22.42 -0.22
CA GLU A 346 -3.99 -23.42 0.20
C GLU A 346 -3.51 -24.32 -0.95
N THR A 347 -4.42 -24.69 -1.84
CA THR A 347 -4.16 -25.75 -2.85
C THR A 347 -4.11 -25.23 -4.28
N GLN A 348 -4.65 -24.05 -4.57
CA GLN A 348 -4.73 -23.50 -5.91
C GLN A 348 -3.98 -22.17 -6.06
N ALA A 349 -4.07 -21.27 -5.08
CA ALA A 349 -3.31 -20.01 -5.07
C ALA A 349 -1.86 -20.20 -4.55
N VAL A 350 -1.17 -21.25 -5.01
CA VAL A 350 0.15 -21.64 -4.52
C VAL A 350 1.24 -21.13 -5.48
N PRO A 351 2.20 -20.31 -5.00
CA PRO A 351 3.27 -19.83 -5.86
C PRO A 351 4.19 -20.94 -6.34
N VAL A 352 4.50 -20.93 -7.64
CA VAL A 352 5.51 -21.79 -8.28
C VAL A 352 6.82 -21.03 -8.32
N ILE A 353 7.91 -21.65 -7.87
CA ILE A 353 9.23 -21.02 -7.72
C ILE A 353 10.36 -21.72 -8.51
N GLY A 354 10.03 -22.76 -9.27
CA GLY A 354 11.01 -23.43 -10.10
C GLY A 354 10.55 -24.78 -10.64
N LEU A 355 11.46 -25.42 -11.36
CA LEU A 355 11.28 -26.75 -11.95
C LEU A 355 12.26 -27.75 -11.34
N ASP A 356 11.81 -28.99 -11.24
CA ASP A 356 12.55 -30.16 -10.77
C ASP A 356 11.96 -31.44 -11.41
N ASN A 357 12.50 -31.84 -12.55
CA ASN A 357 12.13 -33.05 -13.30
C ASN A 357 13.07 -34.23 -12.99
N SER A 358 13.64 -34.29 -11.78
CA SER A 358 14.58 -35.34 -11.38
C SER A 358 13.93 -36.73 -11.26
N ASP A 359 12.60 -36.80 -11.25
CA ASP A 359 11.80 -38.02 -11.38
C ASP A 359 11.81 -38.60 -12.81
N ILE A 360 11.99 -37.76 -13.83
CA ILE A 360 12.06 -38.16 -15.25
C ILE A 360 13.51 -38.38 -15.69
N HIS A 361 14.42 -37.48 -15.30
CA HIS A 361 15.83 -37.54 -15.67
C HIS A 361 16.68 -38.00 -14.48
N SER A 362 17.16 -39.24 -14.54
CA SER A 362 18.01 -39.88 -13.52
C SER A 362 19.41 -39.25 -13.34
N ALA A 363 19.68 -38.09 -13.95
CA ALA A 363 21.02 -37.53 -14.06
C ALA A 363 21.36 -36.43 -13.03
N ASP A 364 20.38 -35.90 -12.28
CA ASP A 364 20.62 -34.81 -11.31
C ASP A 364 20.61 -35.31 -9.86
N GLU A 365 21.42 -36.33 -9.57
CA GLU A 365 21.64 -36.86 -8.21
C GLU A 365 22.24 -35.79 -7.26
N ALA A 366 22.83 -34.72 -7.77
CA ALA A 366 23.44 -33.65 -6.97
C ALA A 366 22.43 -32.79 -6.17
N PHE A 367 21.13 -32.85 -6.51
CA PHE A 367 20.08 -32.06 -5.88
C PHE A 367 19.02 -32.86 -5.14
N LYS A 368 19.04 -34.19 -5.25
CA LYS A 368 18.15 -35.05 -4.45
C LYS A 368 18.50 -34.89 -2.97
N ASN A 369 17.56 -34.34 -2.19
CA ASN A 369 17.61 -34.28 -0.72
C ASN A 369 18.73 -33.42 -0.11
N LEU A 370 19.05 -32.26 -0.72
CA LEU A 370 20.03 -31.37 -0.10
C LEU A 370 19.41 -30.56 1.06
N THR A 371 19.48 -31.12 2.26
CA THR A 371 19.13 -30.43 3.51
C THR A 371 20.20 -29.40 3.85
N LEU A 372 19.92 -28.10 3.67
CA LEU A 372 20.86 -27.03 4.02
C LEU A 372 20.78 -26.67 5.51
N GLY A 373 21.94 -26.37 6.10
CA GLY A 373 22.07 -26.02 7.53
C GLY A 373 22.16 -27.23 8.47
N GLY A 374 21.95 -28.44 7.97
CA GLY A 374 21.93 -29.66 8.78
C GLY A 374 20.56 -29.96 9.38
N GLU A 375 20.31 -31.23 9.69
CA GLU A 375 19.03 -31.68 10.25
C GLU A 375 18.66 -30.93 11.53
N GLY A 376 17.37 -30.63 11.70
CA GLY A 376 16.85 -29.92 12.87
C GLY A 376 17.06 -28.40 12.86
N THR A 377 17.73 -27.84 11.85
CA THR A 377 17.85 -26.37 11.71
C THR A 377 16.66 -25.74 11.02
N PHE A 378 16.49 -24.43 11.19
CA PHE A 378 15.48 -23.67 10.46
C PHE A 378 15.69 -23.73 8.94
N ALA A 379 16.93 -23.60 8.47
CA ALA A 379 17.25 -23.68 7.04
C ALA A 379 16.81 -25.00 6.40
N ALA A 380 16.83 -26.10 7.15
CA ALA A 380 16.39 -27.43 6.69
C ALA A 380 14.88 -27.52 6.43
N THR A 381 14.07 -26.63 6.98
CA THR A 381 12.60 -26.63 6.78
C THR A 381 12.15 -25.77 5.59
N GLN A 382 13.10 -25.18 4.87
CA GLN A 382 12.86 -24.25 3.76
C GLN A 382 13.31 -24.84 2.42
N PRO A 383 12.82 -24.35 1.27
CA PRO A 383 13.31 -24.77 -0.03
C PRO A 383 14.83 -24.50 -0.17
N PRO A 384 15.67 -25.51 -0.46
CA PRO A 384 17.14 -25.34 -0.47
C PRO A 384 17.63 -24.27 -1.46
N LYS A 385 17.00 -24.18 -2.64
CA LYS A 385 17.33 -23.14 -3.63
C LYS A 385 17.02 -21.72 -3.12
N LEU A 386 15.94 -21.57 -2.35
CA LEU A 386 15.59 -20.28 -1.72
C LEU A 386 16.59 -19.91 -0.63
N VAL A 387 16.94 -20.85 0.26
CA VAL A 387 17.95 -20.61 1.31
C VAL A 387 19.27 -20.13 0.70
N ARG A 388 19.75 -20.75 -0.38
CA ARG A 388 20.96 -20.31 -1.08
C ARG A 388 20.84 -18.90 -1.66
N ALA A 389 19.71 -18.57 -2.28
CA ALA A 389 19.50 -17.24 -2.85
C ALA A 389 19.52 -16.16 -1.76
N ILE A 390 18.79 -16.37 -0.66
CA ILE A 390 18.74 -15.44 0.47
C ILE A 390 20.09 -15.33 1.17
N ALA A 391 20.77 -16.46 1.41
CA ALA A 391 22.09 -16.48 2.02
C ALA A 391 23.14 -15.80 1.14
N GLY A 392 23.09 -16.03 -0.19
CA GLY A 392 23.96 -15.38 -1.17
C GLY A 392 23.81 -13.86 -1.15
N GLU A 393 22.57 -13.37 -1.21
CA GLU A 393 22.26 -11.93 -1.14
C GLU A 393 22.78 -11.30 0.17
N LEU A 394 22.67 -12.02 1.29
CA LEU A 394 23.11 -11.54 2.61
C LEU A 394 24.57 -11.86 2.95
N SER A 395 25.30 -12.47 2.02
CA SER A 395 26.67 -12.97 2.21
C SER A 395 26.84 -13.91 3.43
N ILE A 396 25.85 -14.77 3.68
CA ILE A 396 25.84 -15.77 4.74
C ILE A 396 26.45 -17.08 4.20
N GLN A 397 27.53 -17.55 4.82
CA GLN A 397 28.23 -18.77 4.40
C GLN A 397 27.75 -20.02 5.15
N ASP A 398 27.45 -19.88 6.44
CA ASP A 398 26.93 -20.96 7.28
C ASP A 398 25.40 -20.89 7.34
N TYR A 399 24.70 -21.77 6.62
CA TYR A 399 23.23 -21.79 6.59
C TYR A 399 22.61 -22.09 7.96
N SER A 400 23.32 -22.79 8.87
CA SER A 400 22.83 -23.07 10.22
C SER A 400 22.75 -21.81 11.09
N SER A 401 23.44 -20.73 10.68
CA SER A 401 23.37 -19.42 11.34
C SER A 401 22.05 -18.69 11.11
N ILE A 402 21.25 -19.10 10.10
CA ILE A 402 19.92 -18.54 9.87
C ILE A 402 18.98 -19.10 10.93
N VAL A 403 18.60 -18.24 11.88
CA VAL A 403 17.75 -18.63 13.01
C VAL A 403 16.30 -18.68 12.59
N ASN A 404 15.85 -17.67 11.85
CA ASN A 404 14.48 -17.55 11.36
C ASN A 404 14.39 -16.43 10.30
N TRP A 405 13.28 -16.34 9.58
CA TRP A 405 12.95 -15.20 8.73
C TRP A 405 11.46 -14.86 8.74
N GLU A 406 11.16 -13.63 8.34
CA GLU A 406 9.81 -13.14 8.05
C GLU A 406 9.87 -12.55 6.64
N LEU A 407 9.47 -13.35 5.65
CA LEU A 407 9.54 -13.00 4.24
C LEU A 407 8.14 -12.89 3.63
N GLU A 408 8.01 -11.94 2.72
CA GLU A 408 6.81 -11.53 2.03
C GLU A 408 7.01 -11.66 0.52
N LEU A 409 6.01 -12.19 -0.18
CA LEU A 409 5.92 -12.08 -1.63
C LEU A 409 5.16 -10.82 -2.04
N TYR A 410 5.65 -10.13 -3.05
CA TYR A 410 5.08 -8.87 -3.52
C TYR A 410 5.19 -8.73 -5.04
N ASP A 411 4.28 -7.99 -5.66
CA ASP A 411 4.36 -7.63 -7.09
C ASP A 411 5.63 -6.82 -7.38
N THR A 412 6.46 -7.32 -8.30
CA THR A 412 7.71 -6.68 -8.74
C THR A 412 7.50 -5.55 -9.74
N GLN A 413 6.29 -5.42 -10.32
CA GLN A 413 6.01 -4.35 -11.27
C GLN A 413 6.17 -2.98 -10.60
N PRO A 414 7.12 -2.14 -11.04
CA PRO A 414 7.41 -0.85 -10.40
C PRO A 414 6.18 0.06 -10.31
N ALA A 415 6.15 0.92 -9.29
CA ALA A 415 5.19 2.01 -9.24
C ALA A 415 5.47 2.97 -10.40
N GLN A 416 4.42 3.46 -11.06
CA GLN A 416 4.59 4.32 -12.23
C GLN A 416 3.44 5.30 -12.38
N VAL A 417 3.76 6.46 -12.94
CA VAL A 417 2.76 7.45 -13.34
C VAL A 417 2.09 6.98 -14.64
N GLY A 418 0.76 7.13 -14.72
CA GLY A 418 -0.04 6.70 -15.86
C GLY A 418 -1.25 7.59 -16.12
N GLY A 419 -2.08 7.19 -17.09
CA GLY A 419 -3.08 8.06 -17.70
C GLY A 419 -2.53 8.84 -18.89
N LEU A 420 -3.40 9.32 -19.79
CA LEU A 420 -2.99 10.05 -20.99
C LEU A 420 -2.18 11.31 -20.64
N ASP A 421 -2.58 11.99 -19.56
CA ASP A 421 -1.96 13.21 -19.06
C ASP A 421 -1.16 12.98 -17.77
N LYS A 422 -0.76 11.73 -17.48
CA LYS A 422 0.05 11.38 -16.29
C LYS A 422 -0.64 11.71 -14.95
N GLU A 423 -1.96 11.61 -14.91
CA GLU A 423 -2.78 12.04 -13.78
C GLU A 423 -2.84 11.01 -12.63
N PHE A 424 -2.38 9.78 -12.86
CA PHE A 424 -2.49 8.66 -11.91
C PHE A 424 -1.13 8.11 -11.50
N ILE A 425 -1.08 7.47 -10.33
CA ILE A 425 -0.02 6.55 -9.92
C ILE A 425 -0.61 5.15 -9.84
N PHE A 426 -0.02 4.20 -10.57
CA PHE A 426 -0.34 2.77 -10.50
C PHE A 426 0.74 2.05 -9.72
N ALA A 427 0.39 1.44 -8.60
CA ALA A 427 1.36 0.80 -7.72
C ALA A 427 0.75 -0.29 -6.84
N GLY A 428 1.58 -1.20 -6.34
CA GLY A 428 1.17 -2.11 -5.26
C GLY A 428 1.37 -1.47 -3.90
N ARG A 429 0.57 -1.90 -2.91
CA ARG A 429 0.71 -1.50 -1.49
C ARG A 429 0.56 0.01 -1.28
N ILE A 430 -0.41 0.63 -1.97
CA ILE A 430 -0.75 2.05 -1.75
C ILE A 430 -1.32 2.22 -0.34
N ASP A 431 -2.20 1.30 0.02
CA ASP A 431 -2.77 1.13 1.35
C ASP A 431 -1.74 0.56 2.35
N ASP A 432 -1.39 1.23 3.45
CA ASP A 432 -1.54 2.69 3.74
C ASP A 432 -0.18 3.41 3.68
N LYS A 433 0.74 2.84 2.90
CA LYS A 433 2.03 3.47 2.61
C LYS A 433 1.88 4.88 2.02
N LEU A 434 0.75 5.20 1.38
CA LEU A 434 0.43 6.53 0.86
C LEU A 434 0.29 7.58 1.96
N CYS A 435 -0.55 7.36 2.99
CA CYS A 435 -0.70 8.33 4.07
C CYS A 435 0.52 8.32 4.98
N SER A 436 1.03 7.14 5.34
CA SER A 436 2.23 6.99 6.16
C SER A 436 3.46 7.71 5.58
N TRP A 437 3.73 7.55 4.28
CA TRP A 437 4.83 8.27 3.62
C TRP A 437 4.59 9.78 3.61
N SER A 438 3.39 10.21 3.28
CA SER A 438 3.03 11.64 3.22
C SER A 438 3.14 12.30 4.60
N ALA A 439 2.77 11.60 5.67
CA ALA A 439 2.89 12.08 7.05
C ALA A 439 4.35 12.24 7.47
N ILE A 440 5.22 11.29 7.16
CA ILE A 440 6.66 11.39 7.45
C ILE A 440 7.30 12.55 6.67
N GLU A 441 6.99 12.70 5.38
CA GLU A 441 7.47 13.84 4.59
C GLU A 441 6.98 15.18 5.14
N ALA A 442 5.73 15.24 5.63
CA ALA A 442 5.17 16.41 6.29
C ALA A 442 5.90 16.76 7.59
N LEU A 443 6.21 15.78 8.43
CA LEU A 443 6.99 15.97 9.66
C LEU A 443 8.40 16.46 9.34
N LEU A 444 9.06 15.84 8.34
CA LEU A 444 10.38 16.28 7.89
C LEU A 444 10.34 17.74 7.42
N ALA A 445 9.35 18.11 6.60
CA ALA A 445 9.17 19.47 6.11
C ALA A 445 8.85 20.47 7.22
N SER A 446 7.98 20.11 8.18
CA SER A 446 7.67 20.91 9.38
C SER A 446 8.91 21.13 10.26
N SER A 447 9.79 20.13 10.35
CA SER A 447 11.00 20.19 11.18
C SER A 447 12.16 21.02 10.61
N THR A 448 12.07 21.51 9.36
CA THR A 448 13.18 22.23 8.70
C THR A 448 13.49 23.59 9.34
N ALA A 449 12.50 24.23 9.97
CA ALA A 449 12.73 25.42 10.77
C ALA A 449 13.34 25.04 12.14
N SER A 450 14.22 25.90 12.68
CA SER A 450 14.60 25.77 14.09
C SER A 450 13.34 25.85 14.95
N ALA A 451 13.21 24.95 15.93
CA ALA A 451 12.10 24.96 16.87
C ALA A 451 11.96 26.36 17.48
N SER A 452 10.88 27.05 17.16
CA SER A 452 10.67 28.40 17.63
C SER A 452 10.39 28.37 19.13
N ALA A 453 10.70 29.47 19.82
CA ALA A 453 10.33 29.63 21.23
C ALA A 453 8.81 29.71 21.43
N GLU A 454 8.05 29.93 20.35
CA GLU A 454 6.59 30.04 20.35
C GLU A 454 5.89 28.70 20.09
N ASP A 455 6.57 27.71 19.49
CA ASP A 455 6.05 26.36 19.26
C ASP A 455 5.97 25.62 20.60
N GLY A 456 4.76 25.47 21.12
CA GLY A 456 4.50 24.91 22.44
C GLY A 456 4.15 23.43 22.45
N ILE A 457 3.97 22.78 21.30
CA ILE A 457 3.44 21.42 21.25
C ILE A 457 4.50 20.38 20.85
N VAL A 458 4.14 19.11 20.98
CA VAL A 458 4.88 18.00 20.34
C VAL A 458 4.21 17.71 18.99
N LYS A 459 5.01 17.63 17.93
CA LYS A 459 4.55 17.20 16.60
C LYS A 459 4.97 15.76 16.40
N LEU A 460 4.04 14.86 16.13
CA LEU A 460 4.28 13.41 16.15
C LEU A 460 3.66 12.72 14.93
N VAL A 461 4.41 11.80 14.33
CA VAL A 461 3.91 10.86 13.32
C VAL A 461 4.17 9.44 13.79
N GLY A 462 3.11 8.62 13.85
CA GLY A 462 3.17 7.19 14.10
C GLY A 462 2.82 6.39 12.84
N VAL A 463 3.61 5.37 12.54
CA VAL A 463 3.31 4.37 11.50
C VAL A 463 3.29 3.00 12.15
N PHE A 464 2.15 2.32 12.08
CA PHE A 464 1.91 1.03 12.73
C PHE A 464 1.97 -0.13 11.73
N ASP A 465 2.14 -1.33 12.27
CA ASP A 465 2.03 -2.61 11.57
C ASP A 465 0.71 -3.27 11.99
N ASP A 466 0.35 -4.38 11.36
CA ASP A 466 -0.79 -5.21 11.75
C ASP A 466 -2.18 -4.57 11.68
N GLU A 467 -2.37 -3.43 11.01
CA GLU A 467 -3.70 -2.81 10.85
C GLU A 467 -4.65 -3.77 10.14
N GLU A 468 -4.18 -4.35 9.04
CA GLU A 468 -4.94 -5.20 8.11
C GLU A 468 -5.44 -6.50 8.75
N ILE A 469 -4.91 -6.84 9.93
CA ILE A 469 -5.31 -7.99 10.73
C ILE A 469 -5.91 -7.59 12.09
N GLY A 470 -6.32 -6.32 12.24
CA GLY A 470 -7.09 -5.79 13.37
C GLY A 470 -6.27 -5.14 14.48
N SER A 471 -4.97 -4.87 14.26
CA SER A 471 -4.05 -4.13 15.13
C SER A 471 -3.73 -4.75 16.50
N GLN A 472 -4.10 -6.01 16.76
CA GLN A 472 -4.01 -6.66 18.09
C GLN A 472 -2.65 -7.29 18.43
N LEU A 473 -1.56 -6.81 17.82
CA LEU A 473 -0.19 -7.23 18.16
C LEU A 473 0.60 -6.06 18.74
N ARG A 474 1.74 -6.35 19.39
CA ARG A 474 2.50 -5.34 20.16
C ARG A 474 2.99 -4.14 19.34
N GLN A 475 3.11 -4.31 18.03
CA GLN A 475 3.53 -3.29 17.07
C GLN A 475 2.35 -2.61 16.35
N GLY A 476 1.12 -3.13 16.50
CA GLY A 476 -0.09 -2.52 15.97
C GLY A 476 -0.72 -1.49 16.90
N ALA A 477 -1.75 -0.81 16.38
CA ALA A 477 -2.35 0.36 17.03
C ALA A 477 -3.11 0.05 18.34
N LYS A 478 -3.58 -1.18 18.54
CA LYS A 478 -4.17 -1.60 19.85
C LYS A 478 -3.09 -1.97 20.88
N GLY A 479 -1.82 -2.02 20.48
CA GLY A 479 -0.70 -2.11 21.40
C GLY A 479 -0.48 -0.81 22.16
N ASN A 480 0.38 -0.85 23.18
CA ASN A 480 0.69 0.34 23.97
C ASN A 480 1.76 1.25 23.35
N PHE A 481 2.12 1.08 22.07
CA PHE A 481 3.30 1.75 21.51
C PHE A 481 3.17 3.28 21.52
N LEU A 482 2.04 3.83 21.05
CA LEU A 482 1.79 5.26 21.09
C LEU A 482 1.53 5.80 22.51
N PRO A 483 0.62 5.21 23.31
CA PRO A 483 0.40 5.67 24.69
C PRO A 483 1.69 5.69 25.51
N SER A 484 2.47 4.59 25.48
CA SER A 484 3.74 4.52 26.22
C SER A 484 4.80 5.50 25.70
N THR A 485 4.76 5.85 24.40
CA THR A 485 5.68 6.87 23.85
C THR A 485 5.32 8.25 24.38
N ILE A 486 4.03 8.61 24.40
CA ILE A 486 3.56 9.90 24.93
C ILE A 486 3.85 9.99 26.43
N GLU A 487 3.55 8.95 27.20
CA GLU A 487 3.88 8.87 28.63
C GLU A 487 5.36 9.18 28.89
N ARG A 488 6.26 8.57 28.11
CA ARG A 488 7.71 8.77 28.25
C ARG A 488 8.18 10.14 27.78
N ILE A 489 7.54 10.73 26.77
CA ILE A 489 7.80 12.11 26.35
C ILE A 489 7.43 13.07 27.49
N THR A 490 6.23 12.91 28.05
CA THR A 490 5.73 13.70 29.17
C THR A 490 6.62 13.55 30.40
N GLU A 491 7.06 12.33 30.72
CA GLU A 491 8.03 12.05 31.78
C GLU A 491 9.34 12.80 31.57
N SER A 492 9.92 12.69 30.37
CA SER A 492 11.22 13.29 30.07
C SER A 492 11.20 14.82 30.07
N LEU A 493 10.04 15.44 29.82
CA LEU A 493 9.87 16.90 29.75
C LEU A 493 9.36 17.54 31.05
N SER A 494 9.03 16.74 32.07
CA SER A 494 8.58 17.26 33.36
C SER A 494 9.76 17.51 34.31
N SER A 495 9.85 18.72 34.86
CA SER A 495 10.90 19.11 35.81
C SER A 495 10.70 18.53 37.23
N ASN A 496 9.48 18.11 37.59
CA ASN A 496 9.13 17.61 38.93
C ASN A 496 8.58 16.16 38.91
N GLY A 497 8.86 15.40 37.85
CA GLY A 497 8.28 14.08 37.58
C GLY A 497 6.90 14.15 36.92
N THR A 498 6.46 13.06 36.27
CA THR A 498 5.11 12.99 35.70
C THR A 498 4.11 12.54 36.74
N SER A 499 2.98 13.25 36.80
CA SER A 499 1.79 12.81 37.52
C SER A 499 0.72 12.39 36.52
N ALA A 500 -0.20 11.53 36.95
CA ALA A 500 -1.39 11.20 36.16
C ALA A 500 -2.13 12.47 35.69
N ASN A 501 -2.12 13.54 36.48
CA ASN A 501 -2.73 14.83 36.12
C ASN A 501 -2.06 15.48 34.89
N ILE A 502 -0.72 15.53 34.82
CA ILE A 502 0.00 16.12 33.68
C ILE A 502 -0.25 15.30 32.41
N LEU A 503 -0.25 13.97 32.52
CA LEU A 503 -0.55 13.10 31.38
C LEU A 503 -1.98 13.29 30.88
N SER A 504 -2.96 13.36 31.79
CA SER A 504 -4.36 13.63 31.42
C SER A 504 -4.55 14.98 30.75
N GLN A 505 -3.86 16.02 31.22
CA GLN A 505 -3.85 17.34 30.56
C GLN A 505 -3.26 17.25 29.16
N THR A 506 -2.12 16.56 29.02
CA THR A 506 -1.46 16.34 27.73
C THR A 506 -2.42 15.68 26.74
N TYR A 507 -3.10 14.59 27.12
CA TYR A 507 -4.08 13.94 26.26
C TYR A 507 -5.28 14.86 25.93
N ALA A 508 -5.83 15.57 26.91
CA ALA A 508 -6.96 16.49 26.66
C ALA A 508 -6.61 17.63 25.68
N SER A 509 -5.37 18.11 25.72
CA SER A 509 -4.83 19.14 24.81
C SER A 509 -4.29 18.56 23.49
N SER A 510 -4.38 17.25 23.27
CA SER A 510 -3.87 16.60 22.07
C SER A 510 -4.95 16.38 21.02
N PHE A 511 -4.52 16.17 19.78
CA PHE A 511 -5.40 15.83 18.66
C PHE A 511 -4.74 14.80 17.74
N LEU A 512 -5.54 13.83 17.30
CA LEU A 512 -5.11 12.75 16.42
C LEU A 512 -5.76 12.85 15.04
N VAL A 513 -4.95 12.99 14.00
CA VAL A 513 -5.34 12.65 12.63
C VAL A 513 -5.00 11.19 12.38
N SER A 514 -6.01 10.34 12.40
CA SER A 514 -5.95 8.96 11.90
C SER A 514 -5.91 9.03 10.38
N ALA A 515 -4.72 8.85 9.83
CA ALA A 515 -4.40 9.03 8.43
C ALA A 515 -4.32 7.67 7.75
N ASP A 516 -5.42 7.29 7.12
CA ASP A 516 -5.60 6.04 6.40
C ASP A 516 -6.23 6.32 5.05
N VAL A 517 -5.84 5.59 4.00
CA VAL A 517 -6.37 5.77 2.65
C VAL A 517 -7.89 5.65 2.64
N THR A 518 -8.53 6.34 1.68
CA THR A 518 -9.99 6.25 1.50
C THR A 518 -10.37 5.87 0.07
N HIS A 519 -11.65 5.66 -0.17
CA HIS A 519 -12.16 5.21 -1.46
C HIS A 519 -12.48 6.39 -2.39
N ALA A 520 -11.62 6.63 -3.38
CA ALA A 520 -11.96 7.47 -4.53
C ALA A 520 -13.21 6.91 -5.24
N VAL A 521 -14.05 7.80 -5.78
CA VAL A 521 -15.23 7.39 -6.54
C VAL A 521 -14.83 6.58 -7.77
N ASN A 522 -15.32 5.36 -7.86
CA ASN A 522 -15.12 4.51 -9.03
C ASN A 522 -16.27 4.75 -10.03
N PRO A 523 -16.01 5.35 -11.20
CA PRO A 523 -17.07 5.71 -12.15
C PRO A 523 -17.83 4.50 -12.70
N ASN A 524 -17.25 3.30 -12.62
CA ASN A 524 -17.91 2.07 -13.09
C ASN A 524 -18.88 1.48 -12.05
N PHE A 525 -18.88 2.00 -10.82
CA PHE A 525 -19.66 1.50 -9.70
C PHE A 525 -20.32 2.64 -8.91
N LEU A 526 -20.81 3.68 -9.59
CA LEU A 526 -21.39 4.87 -8.93
C LEU A 526 -22.51 4.53 -7.93
N GLY A 527 -23.29 3.47 -8.19
CA GLY A 527 -24.34 3.01 -7.27
C GLY A 527 -23.85 2.55 -5.89
N SER A 528 -22.56 2.24 -5.75
CA SER A 528 -21.93 1.86 -4.47
C SER A 528 -21.51 3.05 -3.62
N TYR A 529 -21.52 4.28 -4.17
CA TYR A 529 -21.07 5.48 -3.47
C TYR A 529 -22.25 6.34 -3.04
N LEU A 530 -22.08 7.07 -1.93
CA LEU A 530 -23.06 8.04 -1.45
C LEU A 530 -22.86 9.38 -2.18
N GLU A 531 -23.95 9.90 -2.76
CA GLU A 531 -23.96 11.20 -3.41
C GLU A 531 -23.52 12.31 -2.44
N GLY A 532 -22.69 13.24 -2.90
CA GLY A 532 -22.09 14.30 -2.07
C GLY A 532 -20.92 13.86 -1.18
N HIS A 533 -20.68 12.54 -1.03
CA HIS A 533 -19.64 11.96 -0.16
C HIS A 533 -18.69 11.04 -0.94
N SER A 534 -18.43 11.42 -2.19
CA SER A 534 -17.72 10.62 -3.19
C SER A 534 -16.44 11.35 -3.63
N PRO A 535 -15.30 11.14 -2.94
CA PRO A 535 -14.08 11.90 -3.18
C PRO A 535 -13.47 11.57 -4.55
N ARG A 536 -12.73 12.53 -5.10
CA ARG A 536 -12.02 12.40 -6.38
C ARG A 536 -10.52 12.47 -6.15
N LEU A 537 -9.76 11.87 -7.07
CA LEU A 537 -8.30 11.94 -7.10
C LEU A 537 -7.82 13.36 -7.45
N ASN A 538 -6.61 13.72 -7.02
CA ASN A 538 -5.92 15.00 -7.30
C ASN A 538 -6.64 16.27 -6.78
N ILE A 539 -7.51 16.16 -5.75
CA ILE A 539 -8.25 17.30 -5.20
C ILE A 539 -7.76 17.69 -3.80
N GLY A 540 -7.56 16.72 -2.91
CA GLY A 540 -7.16 16.96 -1.53
C GLY A 540 -7.56 15.84 -0.58
N LEU A 541 -7.16 15.98 0.68
CA LEU A 541 -7.42 15.01 1.74
C LEU A 541 -8.91 14.84 1.97
N VAL A 542 -9.31 13.63 2.33
CA VAL A 542 -10.71 13.27 2.52
C VAL A 542 -10.97 13.02 4.00
N VAL A 543 -11.95 13.70 4.56
CA VAL A 543 -12.50 13.40 5.89
C VAL A 543 -13.43 12.19 5.76
N SER A 544 -13.19 11.16 6.54
CA SER A 544 -14.00 9.94 6.57
C SER A 544 -14.96 9.99 7.76
N ALA A 545 -16.27 9.96 7.48
CA ALA A 545 -17.32 9.95 8.49
C ALA A 545 -18.04 8.58 8.51
N ASP A 546 -18.39 8.12 9.71
CA ASP A 546 -19.21 6.92 9.91
C ASP A 546 -20.01 7.03 11.21
N SER A 547 -21.31 6.71 11.16
CA SER A 547 -22.21 6.85 12.32
C SER A 547 -22.12 5.69 13.32
N ASN A 548 -21.38 4.63 13.00
CA ASN A 548 -21.31 3.40 13.80
C ASN A 548 -19.94 3.21 14.48
N GLY A 549 -19.10 4.25 14.48
CA GLY A 549 -17.80 4.23 15.15
C GLY A 549 -16.73 3.43 14.42
N HIS A 550 -16.91 3.13 13.13
CA HIS A 550 -15.80 2.62 12.30
C HIS A 550 -14.73 3.69 12.07
N MET A 551 -15.15 4.96 12.10
CA MET A 551 -14.32 6.15 12.09
C MET A 551 -14.52 6.91 13.41
N THR A 552 -13.50 7.63 13.88
CA THR A 552 -13.55 8.46 15.10
C THR A 552 -14.07 9.88 14.86
N THR A 553 -14.27 10.26 13.59
CA THR A 553 -14.65 11.61 13.17
C THR A 553 -15.98 12.05 13.77
N ASP A 554 -15.99 13.27 14.30
CA ASP A 554 -17.15 13.98 14.83
C ASP A 554 -17.20 15.45 14.34
N SER A 555 -18.16 16.23 14.82
CA SER A 555 -18.32 17.63 14.41
C SER A 555 -17.17 18.53 14.85
N VAL A 556 -16.62 18.33 16.05
CA VAL A 556 -15.53 19.13 16.60
C VAL A 556 -14.24 18.89 15.82
N SER A 557 -13.91 17.61 15.62
CA SER A 557 -12.74 17.19 14.87
C SER A 557 -12.80 17.63 13.39
N THR A 558 -13.99 17.58 12.78
CA THR A 558 -14.22 18.12 11.43
C THR A 558 -13.98 19.63 11.38
N ALA A 559 -14.44 20.38 12.39
CA ALA A 559 -14.24 21.83 12.47
C ALA A 559 -12.75 22.20 12.62
N VAL A 560 -12.01 21.47 13.48
CA VAL A 560 -10.57 21.65 13.66
C VAL A 560 -9.82 21.46 12.34
N LEU A 561 -10.03 20.33 11.65
CA LEU A 561 -9.31 20.07 10.40
C LEU A 561 -9.74 21.02 9.27
N THR A 562 -11.00 21.46 9.25
CA THR A 562 -11.47 22.49 8.31
C THR A 562 -10.74 23.81 8.53
N ARG A 563 -10.58 24.26 9.78
CA ARG A 563 -9.82 25.48 10.11
C ARG A 563 -8.35 25.36 9.73
N VAL A 564 -7.74 24.20 9.92
CA VAL A 564 -6.38 23.92 9.42
C VAL A 564 -6.32 24.07 7.90
N ALA A 565 -7.25 23.47 7.18
CA ALA A 565 -7.30 23.53 5.72
C ALA A 565 -7.47 24.98 5.21
N GLU A 566 -8.34 25.77 5.84
CA GLU A 566 -8.55 27.20 5.52
C GLU A 566 -7.30 28.05 5.79
N LYS A 567 -6.60 27.84 6.92
CA LYS A 567 -5.35 28.57 7.22
C LYS A 567 -4.20 28.23 6.28
N THR A 568 -4.27 27.08 5.60
CA THR A 568 -3.16 26.52 4.82
C THR A 568 -3.46 26.43 3.33
N ASP A 569 -4.60 26.98 2.90
CA ASP A 569 -5.08 26.95 1.51
C ASP A 569 -5.10 25.53 0.92
N ASN A 570 -5.63 24.59 1.72
CA ASN A 570 -5.85 23.20 1.30
C ASN A 570 -7.34 22.92 1.16
N ARG A 571 -7.67 21.99 0.27
CA ARG A 571 -9.04 21.55 0.05
C ARG A 571 -9.30 20.22 0.75
N LEU A 572 -10.40 20.15 1.47
CA LEU A 572 -10.94 18.91 2.01
C LEU A 572 -12.04 18.35 1.11
N GLN A 573 -12.18 17.04 1.16
CA GLN A 573 -13.31 16.29 0.60
C GLN A 573 -13.97 15.49 1.74
N LEU A 574 -15.12 14.88 1.45
CA LEU A 574 -15.86 14.06 2.41
C LEU A 574 -16.11 12.67 1.82
N PHE A 575 -15.93 11.65 2.65
CA PHE A 575 -16.34 10.28 2.38
C PHE A 575 -17.25 9.78 3.49
N MET A 576 -18.33 9.10 3.08
CA MET A 576 -19.22 8.35 3.96
C MET A 576 -19.85 7.24 3.13
N ILE A 577 -19.98 6.07 3.72
CA ILE A 577 -20.66 4.94 3.08
C ILE A 577 -22.16 5.22 2.92
N ARG A 578 -22.81 4.52 1.99
CA ARG A 578 -24.27 4.45 1.98
C ARG A 578 -24.78 3.69 3.19
N ASN A 579 -26.00 4.01 3.64
CA ASN A 579 -26.64 3.34 4.77
C ASN A 579 -26.82 1.82 4.59
N ASP A 580 -26.90 1.35 3.35
CA ASP A 580 -27.07 -0.05 2.98
C ASP A 580 -25.74 -0.77 2.65
N SER A 581 -24.61 -0.14 2.98
CA SER A 581 -23.25 -0.64 2.71
C SER A 581 -22.47 -0.93 3.99
N ARG A 582 -21.33 -1.61 3.85
CA ARG A 582 -20.40 -1.90 4.96
C ARG A 582 -19.20 -0.95 4.92
N SER A 583 -18.75 -0.49 6.08
CA SER A 583 -17.50 0.25 6.24
C SER A 583 -16.35 -0.68 6.64
N GLY A 584 -15.13 -0.35 6.20
CA GLY A 584 -13.89 -0.78 6.86
C GLY A 584 -13.69 -0.05 8.19
N GLY A 585 -12.66 -0.42 8.95
CA GLY A 585 -12.21 0.33 10.12
C GLY A 585 -10.82 0.90 9.88
N THR A 586 -10.31 1.67 10.84
CA THR A 586 -8.96 2.26 10.81
C THR A 586 -8.34 2.19 12.21
N VAL A 587 -7.12 2.72 12.35
CA VAL A 587 -6.46 2.90 13.66
C VAL A 587 -7.11 3.97 14.55
N GLY A 588 -7.96 4.84 14.00
CA GLY A 588 -8.50 6.04 14.66
C GLY A 588 -9.27 5.73 15.94
N PRO A 589 -10.38 4.98 15.89
CA PRO A 589 -11.11 4.57 17.09
C PRO A 589 -10.24 3.83 18.10
N MET A 590 -9.26 3.05 17.65
CA MET A 590 -8.38 2.25 18.51
C MET A 590 -7.46 3.14 19.35
N LEU A 591 -6.79 4.10 18.70
CA LEU A 591 -5.86 5.02 19.35
C LEU A 591 -6.59 6.09 20.16
N SER A 592 -7.68 6.63 19.61
CA SER A 592 -8.54 7.61 20.28
C SER A 592 -9.08 7.06 21.60
N SER A 593 -9.66 5.85 21.59
CA SER A 593 -10.19 5.22 22.81
C SER A 593 -9.10 4.84 23.82
N ALA A 594 -7.90 4.45 23.38
CA ALA A 594 -6.79 4.10 24.27
C ALA A 594 -6.23 5.30 25.04
N MET A 595 -6.32 6.51 24.47
CA MET A 595 -5.73 7.73 25.04
C MET A 595 -6.79 8.74 25.53
N GLY A 596 -8.03 8.63 25.08
CA GLY A 596 -9.10 9.60 25.35
C GLY A 596 -8.91 10.93 24.62
N VAL A 597 -8.26 10.93 23.45
CA VAL A 597 -7.94 12.16 22.69
C VAL A 597 -9.02 12.47 21.65
N ARG A 598 -9.21 13.76 21.33
CA ARG A 598 -9.98 14.16 20.15
C ARG A 598 -9.28 13.65 18.89
N ALA A 599 -10.04 13.14 17.93
CA ALA A 599 -9.47 12.53 16.75
C ALA A 599 -10.36 12.70 15.52
N ILE A 600 -9.75 12.64 14.34
CA ILE A 600 -10.42 12.60 13.03
C ILE A 600 -9.83 11.47 12.19
N ASP A 601 -10.68 10.76 11.45
CA ASP A 601 -10.22 9.92 10.35
C ASP A 601 -10.20 10.74 9.07
N ALA A 602 -9.00 10.94 8.51
CA ALA A 602 -8.83 11.65 7.25
C ALA A 602 -7.58 11.19 6.50
N GLY A 603 -7.76 10.81 5.23
CA GLY A 603 -6.64 10.34 4.42
C GLY A 603 -6.85 10.50 2.92
N ILE A 604 -5.97 9.86 2.17
CA ILE A 604 -5.75 10.16 0.76
C ILE A 604 -6.56 9.18 -0.11
N PRO A 605 -7.30 9.64 -1.12
CA PRO A 605 -8.19 8.78 -1.87
C PRO A 605 -7.43 7.87 -2.84
N GLN A 606 -7.90 6.63 -2.98
CA GLN A 606 -7.44 5.68 -3.97
C GLN A 606 -8.58 4.86 -4.58
N LEU A 607 -8.33 4.31 -5.76
CA LEU A 607 -9.13 3.26 -6.37
C LEU A 607 -8.52 1.89 -6.05
N SER A 608 -9.35 0.86 -6.08
CA SER A 608 -8.91 -0.54 -5.99
C SER A 608 -8.10 -0.86 -4.72
N MET A 609 -8.55 -0.33 -3.58
CA MET A 609 -8.03 -0.70 -2.25
C MET A 609 -7.99 -2.23 -2.09
N HIS A 610 -6.94 -2.74 -1.46
CA HIS A 610 -6.64 -4.19 -1.29
C HIS A 610 -6.38 -5.00 -2.59
N SER A 611 -6.30 -4.35 -3.76
CA SER A 611 -5.73 -4.96 -4.96
C SER A 611 -4.22 -5.11 -4.84
N ILE A 612 -3.61 -6.15 -5.45
CA ILE A 612 -2.15 -6.24 -5.56
C ILE A 612 -1.54 -5.01 -6.28
N ARG A 613 -2.35 -4.35 -7.12
CA ARG A 613 -2.02 -3.10 -7.80
C ARG A 613 -3.22 -2.14 -7.78
N ALA A 614 -3.10 -1.07 -7.01
CA ALA A 614 -4.10 -0.04 -6.81
C ALA A 614 -3.79 1.22 -7.63
N THR A 615 -4.60 2.26 -7.50
CA THR A 615 -4.41 3.54 -8.19
C THR A 615 -4.72 4.72 -7.27
N THR A 616 -3.88 5.75 -7.26
CA THR A 616 -4.18 7.06 -6.64
C THR A 616 -3.88 8.18 -7.64
N GLY A 617 -4.23 9.42 -7.33
CA GLY A 617 -3.86 10.56 -8.15
C GLY A 617 -2.37 10.87 -8.06
N SER A 618 -1.79 11.37 -9.14
CA SER A 618 -0.37 11.76 -9.21
C SER A 618 -0.01 12.90 -8.24
N LEU A 619 -0.96 13.78 -7.92
CA LEU A 619 -0.78 14.91 -7.00
C LEU A 619 -1.10 14.56 -5.56
N ASP A 620 -1.87 13.50 -5.34
CA ASP A 620 -2.42 13.12 -4.04
C ASP A 620 -1.36 12.90 -2.93
N PRO A 621 -0.18 12.27 -3.19
CA PRO A 621 0.88 12.22 -2.18
C PRO A 621 1.33 13.62 -1.73
N GLY A 622 1.54 14.53 -2.68
CA GLY A 622 1.97 15.89 -2.39
C GLY A 622 0.90 16.74 -1.71
N LEU A 623 -0.37 16.57 -2.08
CA LEU A 623 -1.50 17.21 -1.41
C LEU A 623 -1.61 16.73 0.05
N GLY A 624 -1.40 15.43 0.29
CA GLY A 624 -1.29 14.85 1.63
C GLY A 624 -0.18 15.50 2.45
N VAL A 625 1.04 15.60 1.90
CA VAL A 625 2.17 16.27 2.56
C VAL A 625 1.83 17.71 2.96
N LYS A 626 1.19 18.47 2.06
CA LYS A 626 0.85 19.88 2.32
C LYS A 626 -0.10 20.03 3.51
N ILE A 627 -1.19 19.27 3.55
CA ILE A 627 -2.18 19.41 4.62
C ILE A 627 -1.70 18.81 5.94
N PHE A 628 -0.97 17.68 5.92
CA PHE A 628 -0.38 17.10 7.12
C PHE A 628 0.65 18.04 7.74
N LYS A 629 1.48 18.70 6.93
CA LYS A 629 2.38 19.75 7.42
C LYS A 629 1.59 20.91 7.99
N GLY A 630 0.53 21.33 7.28
CA GLY A 630 -0.39 22.36 7.74
C GLY A 630 -0.97 22.08 9.11
N PHE A 631 -1.44 20.86 9.35
CA PHE A 631 -1.91 20.39 10.65
C PHE A 631 -0.82 20.49 11.71
N LEU A 632 0.35 19.90 11.47
CA LEU A 632 1.46 19.92 12.42
C LEU A 632 1.91 21.34 12.79
N ASP A 633 1.85 22.29 11.85
CA ASP A 633 2.32 23.66 12.06
C ASP A 633 1.27 24.61 12.64
N THR A 634 -0.02 24.33 12.46
CA THR A 634 -1.09 25.28 12.83
C THR A 634 -2.01 24.76 13.93
N PHE A 635 -1.93 23.47 14.31
CA PHE A 635 -2.81 22.85 15.30
C PHE A 635 -2.89 23.65 16.59
N GLU A 636 -1.76 24.03 17.21
CA GLU A 636 -1.76 24.80 18.47
C GLU A 636 -2.59 26.09 18.37
N SER A 637 -2.44 26.82 17.26
CA SER A 637 -3.20 28.06 17.03
C SER A 637 -4.68 27.81 16.73
N VAL A 638 -5.00 26.71 16.05
CA VAL A 638 -6.39 26.34 15.71
C VAL A 638 -7.10 25.86 16.96
N ASP A 639 -6.46 25.03 17.79
CA ASP A 639 -7.06 24.51 19.01
C ASP A 639 -7.40 25.63 20.00
N GLY A 640 -6.57 26.67 20.07
CA GLY A 640 -6.86 27.88 20.84
C GLY A 640 -8.06 28.71 20.34
N GLU A 641 -8.67 28.38 19.19
CA GLU A 641 -9.92 28.99 18.72
C GLU A 641 -11.16 28.33 19.35
N PHE A 642 -11.02 27.21 20.08
CA PHE A 642 -12.12 26.45 20.68
C PHE A 642 -12.19 26.65 22.21
N GLU A 643 -13.40 26.82 22.76
CA GLU A 643 -13.68 27.01 24.19
C GLU A 643 -14.15 25.73 24.90
#